data_AF-A0A1V4QBF5-F1
#
_entry.id   AF-A0A1V4QBF5-F1
#
_cell.length_a   1.000
_cell.length_b   1.000
_cell.length_c   1.000
_cell.angle_alpha   90.00
_cell.angle_beta   90.00
_cell.angle_gamma   90.00
#
_symmetry.space_group_name_H-M   'P 1'
#
loop_
_entity.id
_entity.type
_entity.pdbx_description
1 polymer ?
#
loop_
_entity_poly.entity_id
_entity_poly.type
_entity_poly.pdbx_seq_one_letter_code
_entity_poly.pdbx_strand_id
1 'polypeptide(L)'
;MTLTTDQTTSASPPTGAQAPTHQVALTFEDGVTRFVTCREDQTVADASYRQRINIPLDCRDGACGTCKAFCESGAYDGGTYIDDALSAAESADGYALPCCMKPQSDLVLQIAATSDTAKTAAGDFTGTIVSLERLSESTMRVGIEIGNRGDLAFLPGQYVNIAVPVTEALDADGNGTGQPLRRSYSFANGPHEERLIFMVKLTPGGAMSDYLTDRAQRGDEITFTGPHGSFFLREATRPVLLLAGGTGLAPILSMLRKMHDDNSARKVHLIYGVSTDTDLVALDEIEYFARELSGFTWDHCVSDPNSSAVNKGYVMTLIRPEHLYDGDVAIYLCGPPPMVESVRAHVADAGIEPVGFYYEKFALAVPAAAKESISIDGSDDSAVQNISSIAVAVDEDPVIPARDARGIAGQQVLAPRDIGSHVQHAAPLVDDGAIARIAGQQVWTAHGAGVALDPDGGDLLAASDARGIAGQTVFAEAETATATVAETEPVVETVPTVTEQGYEIGEEHPGIHESDALFEARAALELGALELTLGRMTSRQLAGYRLLAEATLPYVKGDSFVDAAEYTETNAAFHDYLFGLTGNDHLLAAYQALGVKGRMGEVLRNATWCHPLCAQDHIDIVEAFASGNRDRARGLISAHAERSKQTMRRAMADEMASRRPRFITPGRFAGKVVIVTGAAQGIGAHTARRIVAEGGRVVCADRSEFVNEIVSDVTDLGGQAVKSIADLETYDGAASVVATAIETYGRVDVLINNVGGAINFKPFVEFTDEQIRAEIDRSLMTTLYACRAVLPSMVAHGSGVIVNVSSAATRGIHRIPYSAAKGGINAITASLAMEYADNGIRVVATAPGGTEAPPRRVSRGTPTPQSETQQQWFDAHIEQTVSSSLLKRYGTLDEQAAAICFLASDEASYITGSVLPVAGGDQG
;
A
#
# COMPACT_ATOMS: atom_id res chain seq x y z
N MET A 1 -2.79 31.92 -50.13
CA MET A 1 -2.27 31.14 -51.27
C MET A 1 -0.77 31.02 -51.06
N THR A 2 -0.29 29.79 -50.79
CA THR A 2 1.13 29.30 -50.84
C THR A 2 2.15 29.97 -49.90
N LEU A 3 2.64 29.28 -48.85
CA LEU A 3 3.80 28.32 -48.82
C LEU A 3 5.15 29.05 -49.01
N THR A 4 5.94 29.25 -47.93
CA THR A 4 7.11 28.42 -47.49
C THR A 4 8.22 28.35 -48.54
N THR A 5 9.52 28.34 -48.30
CA THR A 5 10.49 28.29 -47.18
C THR A 5 11.85 28.57 -47.89
N ASP A 6 13.04 28.73 -47.32
CA ASP A 6 13.76 27.67 -46.62
C ASP A 6 15.16 28.11 -46.17
N GLN A 7 15.65 27.27 -45.26
CA GLN A 7 16.87 27.25 -44.48
C GLN A 7 18.18 27.08 -45.26
N THR A 8 19.29 27.20 -44.53
CA THR A 8 20.55 26.41 -44.65
C THR A 8 21.30 26.54 -43.30
N THR A 9 22.10 25.63 -42.74
CA THR A 9 22.61 24.28 -43.08
C THR A 9 23.40 23.71 -41.87
N SER A 10 23.33 22.39 -41.71
CA SER A 10 24.30 21.37 -41.20
C SER A 10 25.49 21.69 -40.26
N ALA A 11 25.72 20.81 -39.26
CA ALA A 11 26.71 19.71 -39.30
C ALA A 11 27.05 19.14 -37.89
N SER A 12 27.34 17.83 -37.78
CA SER A 12 27.81 17.13 -36.56
C SER A 12 29.12 16.34 -36.80
N PRO A 13 29.90 16.05 -35.73
CA PRO A 13 30.62 14.75 -35.58
C PRO A 13 30.53 14.21 -34.10
N PRO A 14 31.28 13.17 -33.65
CA PRO A 14 31.20 11.71 -33.92
C PRO A 14 31.01 10.81 -32.63
N THR A 15 30.97 9.49 -32.83
CA THR A 15 30.62 8.38 -31.91
C THR A 15 31.50 8.16 -30.66
N GLY A 16 30.80 7.95 -29.52
CA GLY A 16 31.33 7.48 -28.23
C GLY A 16 30.53 7.96 -27.03
N ALA A 17 29.24 8.27 -27.20
CA ALA A 17 28.53 9.11 -26.24
C ALA A 17 28.20 8.34 -24.95
N GLN A 18 28.91 8.69 -23.88
CA GLN A 18 28.39 8.59 -22.50
C GLN A 18 26.91 9.02 -22.50
N ALA A 19 26.07 8.30 -21.75
CA ALA A 19 24.69 8.74 -21.49
C ALA A 19 24.71 10.25 -21.19
N PRO A 20 23.84 11.06 -21.81
CA PRO A 20 23.90 12.51 -21.66
C PRO A 20 23.90 12.87 -20.18
N THR A 21 24.84 13.72 -19.80
CA THR A 21 24.96 14.19 -18.42
C THR A 21 24.56 15.65 -18.36
N HIS A 22 23.68 15.96 -17.43
CA HIS A 22 23.24 17.31 -17.11
C HIS A 22 23.96 17.82 -15.87
N GLN A 23 24.23 19.11 -15.84
CA GLN A 23 24.69 19.80 -14.64
C GLN A 23 23.49 20.21 -13.80
N VAL A 24 23.44 19.72 -12.57
CA VAL A 24 22.43 20.12 -11.59
C VAL A 24 23.11 21.04 -10.58
N ALA A 25 22.71 22.31 -10.56
CA ALA A 25 23.09 23.28 -9.55
C ALA A 25 22.20 23.11 -8.31
N LEU A 26 22.77 22.65 -7.21
CA LEU A 26 22.15 22.54 -5.90
C LEU A 26 22.47 23.80 -5.10
N THR A 27 21.53 24.73 -5.03
CA THR A 27 21.62 25.96 -4.23
C THR A 27 21.09 25.68 -2.83
N PHE A 28 21.92 25.87 -1.82
CA PHE A 28 21.61 25.64 -0.41
C PHE A 28 21.16 26.94 0.28
N GLU A 29 20.52 26.82 1.44
CA GLU A 29 19.98 27.95 2.20
C GLU A 29 21.06 28.95 2.67
N ASP A 30 22.30 28.49 2.82
CA ASP A 30 23.47 29.32 3.17
C ASP A 30 24.03 30.12 1.96
N GLY A 31 23.34 30.08 0.82
CA GLY A 31 23.72 30.78 -0.42
C GLY A 31 24.85 30.10 -1.19
N VAL A 32 25.32 28.93 -0.75
CA VAL A 32 26.32 28.14 -1.47
C VAL A 32 25.64 27.33 -2.56
N THR A 33 26.19 27.36 -3.77
CA THR A 33 25.76 26.48 -4.87
C THR A 33 26.81 25.41 -5.13
N ARG A 34 26.37 24.15 -5.24
CA ARG A 34 27.21 23.02 -5.65
C ARG A 34 26.69 22.46 -6.97
N PHE A 35 27.60 22.05 -7.84
CA PHE A 35 27.23 21.42 -9.11
C PHE A 35 27.46 19.92 -8.99
N VAL A 36 26.44 19.15 -9.37
CA VAL A 36 26.54 17.69 -9.48
C VAL A 36 26.26 17.29 -10.92
N THR A 37 27.13 16.44 -11.46
CA THR A 37 26.91 15.86 -12.78
C THR A 37 25.96 14.66 -12.65
N CYS A 38 24.76 14.79 -13.21
CA CYS A 38 23.71 13.80 -13.15
C CYS A 38 23.49 13.21 -14.54
N ARG A 39 23.37 11.89 -14.63
CA ARG A 39 23.03 11.21 -15.90
C ARG A 39 21.51 11.26 -16.10
N GLU A 40 21.01 11.21 -17.33
CA GLU A 40 19.56 11.19 -17.62
C GLU A 40 18.83 9.98 -17.02
N ASP A 41 19.53 8.85 -16.83
CA ASP A 41 18.98 7.62 -16.24
C ASP A 41 19.03 7.60 -14.70
N GLN A 42 19.67 8.60 -14.09
CA GLN A 42 19.94 8.67 -12.67
C GLN A 42 19.10 9.76 -11.99
N THR A 43 18.64 9.49 -10.77
CA THR A 43 17.98 10.50 -9.94
C THR A 43 18.97 11.57 -9.49
N VAL A 44 18.49 12.81 -9.28
CA VAL A 44 19.32 13.89 -8.75
C VAL A 44 19.86 13.54 -7.37
N ALA A 45 19.07 12.87 -6.52
CA ALA A 45 19.52 12.40 -5.22
C ALA A 45 20.69 11.41 -5.34
N ASP A 46 20.61 10.40 -6.21
CA ASP A 46 21.71 9.45 -6.38
C ASP A 46 22.95 10.13 -6.98
N ALA A 47 22.78 11.09 -7.90
CA ALA A 47 23.89 11.85 -8.46
C ALA A 47 24.58 12.69 -7.39
N SER A 48 23.79 13.29 -6.49
CA SER A 48 24.23 14.08 -5.36
C SER A 48 25.00 13.23 -4.35
N TYR A 49 24.44 12.10 -3.90
CA TYR A 49 25.08 11.19 -2.96
C TYR A 49 26.36 10.56 -3.52
N ARG A 50 26.37 10.17 -4.81
CA ARG A 50 27.60 9.67 -5.47
C ARG A 50 28.74 10.69 -5.42
N GLN A 51 28.41 11.98 -5.48
CA GLN A 51 29.37 13.08 -5.43
C GLN A 51 29.60 13.61 -4.01
N ARG A 52 29.15 12.86 -2.99
CA ARG A 52 29.29 13.17 -1.56
C ARG A 52 28.63 14.50 -1.17
N ILE A 53 27.50 14.78 -1.79
CA ILE A 53 26.59 15.86 -1.45
C ILE A 53 25.29 15.20 -0.98
N ASN A 54 25.18 14.98 0.33
CA ASN A 54 24.07 14.31 1.00
C ASN A 54 22.93 15.30 1.20
N ILE A 55 22.22 15.64 0.12
CA ILE A 55 20.97 16.39 0.24
C ILE A 55 19.98 15.63 1.15
N PRO A 56 19.04 16.33 1.82
CA PRO A 56 18.01 15.69 2.63
C PRO A 56 17.37 14.52 1.88
N LEU A 57 17.38 13.34 2.48
CA LEU A 57 16.91 12.11 1.85
C LEU A 57 16.65 11.07 2.93
N ASP A 58 15.55 10.33 2.82
CA ASP A 58 15.19 9.27 3.75
C ASP A 58 14.75 8.01 2.98
N CYS A 59 13.49 7.95 2.52
CA CYS A 59 12.90 6.77 1.87
C CYS A 59 13.41 6.47 0.44
N ARG A 60 13.92 7.47 -0.28
CA ARG A 60 14.36 7.40 -1.69
C ARG A 60 13.29 6.99 -2.74
N ASP A 61 12.03 6.89 -2.35
CA ASP A 61 10.94 6.38 -3.21
C ASP A 61 9.79 7.38 -3.40
N GLY A 62 9.93 8.62 -2.91
CA GLY A 62 8.90 9.64 -3.02
C GLY A 62 7.74 9.49 -2.03
N ALA A 63 7.93 8.78 -0.91
CA ALA A 63 6.91 8.63 0.14
C ALA A 63 7.05 9.60 1.34
N CYS A 64 8.27 9.90 1.78
CA CYS A 64 8.48 10.68 3.01
C CYS A 64 8.47 12.21 2.82
N GLY A 65 8.65 12.69 1.59
CA GLY A 65 8.80 14.13 1.29
C GLY A 65 10.09 14.78 1.81
N THR A 66 10.95 14.07 2.56
CA THR A 66 12.22 14.59 3.12
C THR A 66 13.12 15.20 2.06
N CYS A 67 13.12 14.66 0.84
CA CYS A 67 13.97 15.14 -0.24
C CYS A 67 13.47 16.43 -0.91
N LYS A 68 12.25 16.91 -0.61
CA LYS A 68 11.57 18.01 -1.31
C LYS A 68 12.46 19.23 -1.50
N ALA A 69 12.56 19.67 -2.76
CA ALA A 69 13.34 20.80 -3.21
C ALA A 69 12.53 21.63 -4.20
N PHE A 70 12.81 22.92 -4.30
CA PHE A 70 12.18 23.78 -5.30
C PHE A 70 13.02 23.79 -6.57
N CYS A 71 12.42 23.51 -7.73
CA CYS A 71 13.11 23.55 -9.01
C CYS A 71 12.96 24.94 -9.64
N GLU A 72 14.02 25.75 -9.56
CA GLU A 72 14.04 27.12 -10.07
C GLU A 72 14.10 27.17 -11.60
N SER A 73 14.79 26.22 -12.23
CA SER A 73 14.84 26.13 -13.69
C SER A 73 15.30 24.75 -14.17
N GLY A 74 14.92 24.43 -15.41
CA GLY A 74 15.27 23.20 -16.10
C GLY A 74 14.11 22.22 -16.25
N ALA A 75 14.23 21.30 -17.21
CA ALA A 75 13.25 20.25 -17.46
C ALA A 75 13.68 18.96 -16.76
N TYR A 76 12.74 18.31 -16.07
CA TYR A 76 12.98 17.07 -15.37
C TYR A 76 11.77 16.15 -15.48
N ASP A 77 12.03 14.85 -15.38
CA ASP A 77 11.01 13.87 -15.03
C ASP A 77 10.91 13.86 -13.49
N GLY A 78 9.74 14.23 -12.94
CA GLY A 78 9.50 14.28 -11.50
C GLY A 78 9.39 12.90 -10.84
N GLY A 79 9.32 11.83 -11.64
CA GLY A 79 9.11 10.47 -11.17
C GLY A 79 7.74 10.29 -10.53
N THR A 80 7.61 9.22 -9.72
CA THR A 80 6.36 8.89 -9.02
C THR A 80 6.54 9.15 -7.53
N TYR A 81 5.51 9.69 -6.89
CA TYR A 81 5.48 10.00 -5.47
C TYR A 81 4.03 10.03 -4.98
N ILE A 82 3.82 9.90 -3.66
CA ILE A 82 2.49 10.02 -3.07
C ILE A 82 2.16 11.49 -2.76
N ASP A 83 0.87 11.83 -2.74
CA ASP A 83 0.41 13.21 -2.49
C ASP A 83 0.86 13.74 -1.12
N ASP A 84 1.02 12.86 -0.12
CA ASP A 84 1.57 13.19 1.20
C ASP A 84 3.03 13.70 1.15
N ALA A 85 3.82 13.20 0.19
CA ALA A 85 5.22 13.57 0.03
C ALA A 85 5.40 14.86 -0.77
N LEU A 86 4.61 15.02 -1.84
CA LEU A 86 4.57 16.21 -2.67
C LEU A 86 3.17 16.31 -3.30
N SER A 87 2.39 17.27 -2.85
CA SER A 87 1.01 17.43 -3.33
C SER A 87 0.95 17.97 -4.76
N ALA A 88 -0.18 17.78 -5.43
CA ALA A 88 -0.40 18.35 -6.76
C ALA A 88 -0.25 19.89 -6.80
N ALA A 89 -0.61 20.58 -5.71
CA ALA A 89 -0.44 22.03 -5.58
C ALA A 89 1.04 22.42 -5.47
N GLU A 90 1.79 21.78 -4.57
CA GLU A 90 3.22 22.03 -4.39
C GLU A 90 4.02 21.72 -5.68
N SER A 91 3.65 20.65 -6.40
CA SER A 91 4.26 20.33 -7.70
C SER A 91 3.97 21.39 -8.75
N ALA A 92 2.74 21.91 -8.82
CA ALA A 92 2.38 23.00 -9.72
C ALA A 92 3.13 24.30 -9.38
N ASP A 93 3.43 24.52 -8.11
CA ASP A 93 4.24 25.65 -7.62
C ASP A 93 5.74 25.47 -7.87
N GLY A 94 6.18 24.36 -8.49
CA GLY A 94 7.58 24.13 -8.87
C GLY A 94 8.41 23.36 -7.84
N TYR A 95 7.79 22.81 -6.79
CA TYR A 95 8.45 21.84 -5.93
C TYR A 95 8.55 20.47 -6.60
N ALA A 96 9.60 19.75 -6.24
CA ALA A 96 9.89 18.44 -6.78
C ALA A 96 10.66 17.60 -5.75
N LEU A 97 10.71 16.28 -5.98
CA LEU A 97 11.42 15.33 -5.13
C LEU A 97 12.70 14.87 -5.85
N PRO A 98 13.91 15.38 -5.51
CA PRO A 98 15.21 14.93 -6.02
C PRO A 98 15.42 13.42 -6.07
N CYS A 99 14.76 12.68 -5.17
CA CYS A 99 14.80 11.24 -5.09
C CYS A 99 14.00 10.51 -6.17
N CYS A 100 13.03 11.19 -6.78
CA CYS A 100 12.28 10.71 -7.94
C CYS A 100 12.66 11.48 -9.22
N MET A 101 13.32 12.64 -9.06
CA MET A 101 13.66 13.57 -10.14
C MET A 101 14.82 13.06 -10.99
N LYS A 102 14.62 12.94 -12.30
CA LYS A 102 15.68 12.70 -13.30
C LYS A 102 15.78 13.91 -14.24
N PRO A 103 16.99 14.49 -14.44
CA PRO A 103 17.15 15.67 -15.28
C PRO A 103 16.98 15.35 -16.77
N GLN A 104 16.26 16.20 -17.48
CA GLN A 104 16.17 16.21 -18.95
C GLN A 104 16.91 17.42 -19.56
N SER A 105 17.32 18.37 -18.71
CA SER A 105 18.25 19.46 -19.01
C SER A 105 19.13 19.73 -17.79
N ASP A 106 20.07 20.66 -17.91
CA ASP A 106 20.66 21.30 -16.74
C ASP A 106 19.55 21.85 -15.82
N LEU A 107 19.71 21.65 -14.51
CA LEU A 107 18.72 22.00 -13.49
C LEU A 107 19.31 22.98 -12.48
N VAL A 108 18.46 23.81 -11.89
CA VAL A 108 18.77 24.59 -10.69
C VAL A 108 17.75 24.24 -9.61
N LEU A 109 18.22 23.62 -8.52
CA LEU A 109 17.39 23.21 -7.39
C LEU A 109 17.76 24.00 -6.14
N GLN A 110 16.75 24.50 -5.44
CA GLN A 110 16.90 25.04 -4.10
C GLN A 110 16.66 23.91 -3.09
N ILE A 111 17.73 23.51 -2.41
CA ILE A 111 17.73 22.45 -1.41
C ILE A 111 17.42 23.06 -0.05
N ALA A 112 16.40 22.54 0.62
CA ALA A 112 16.01 22.96 1.96
C ALA A 112 16.95 22.38 3.02
N ALA A 113 18.24 22.74 2.94
CA ALA A 113 19.34 22.43 3.84
C ALA A 113 20.51 23.40 3.61
N THR A 114 21.47 23.45 4.52
CA THR A 114 22.73 24.20 4.31
C THR A 114 23.79 23.31 3.65
N SER A 115 24.75 23.90 2.95
CA SER A 115 25.79 23.12 2.26
C SER A 115 26.71 22.35 3.19
N ASP A 116 26.83 22.77 4.46
CA ASP A 116 27.59 22.05 5.48
C ASP A 116 26.86 20.79 5.97
N THR A 117 25.53 20.83 6.09
CA THR A 117 24.72 19.66 6.45
C THR A 117 24.63 18.65 5.32
N ALA A 118 24.69 19.11 4.07
CA ALA A 118 24.83 18.23 2.92
C ALA A 118 26.21 17.54 2.82
N LYS A 119 27.17 17.85 3.70
CA LYS A 119 28.45 17.09 3.79
C LYS A 119 28.43 16.03 4.89
N THR A 120 27.43 16.05 5.76
CA THR A 120 27.28 15.09 6.86
C THR A 120 26.47 13.89 6.36
N ALA A 121 26.99 12.68 6.51
CA ALA A 121 26.24 11.45 6.25
C ALA A 121 25.62 10.97 7.56
N ALA A 122 24.46 10.32 7.49
CA ALA A 122 23.97 9.53 8.62
C ALA A 122 25.04 8.47 8.95
N GLY A 123 25.51 8.49 10.20
CA GLY A 123 26.52 7.56 10.71
C GLY A 123 25.93 6.60 11.74
N ASP A 124 26.63 5.50 11.97
CA ASP A 124 26.39 4.63 13.12
C ASP A 124 27.13 5.16 14.33
N PHE A 125 26.42 5.31 15.45
CA PHE A 125 26.97 5.78 16.71
C PHE A 125 26.66 4.78 17.80
N THR A 126 27.65 4.60 18.69
CA THR A 126 27.51 3.84 19.93
C THR A 126 27.72 4.81 21.08
N GLY A 127 26.79 4.82 22.02
CA GLY A 127 26.80 5.70 23.17
C GLY A 127 26.44 4.98 24.45
N THR A 128 26.59 5.67 25.56
CA THR A 128 26.29 5.18 26.90
C THR A 128 25.16 6.02 27.50
N ILE A 129 24.17 5.37 28.08
CA ILE A 129 23.13 6.05 28.85
C ILE A 129 23.77 6.65 30.11
N VAL A 130 23.74 7.96 30.24
CA VAL A 130 24.31 8.69 31.40
C VAL A 130 23.24 9.28 32.31
N SER A 131 22.02 9.46 31.80
CA SER A 131 20.88 9.90 32.60
C SER A 131 19.58 9.28 32.12
N LEU A 132 18.77 8.85 33.08
CA LEU A 132 17.38 8.44 32.90
C LEU A 132 16.57 9.23 33.92
N GLU A 133 15.57 9.97 33.46
CA GLU A 133 14.75 10.81 34.30
C GLU A 133 13.28 10.70 33.89
N ARG A 134 12.46 10.21 34.81
CA ARG A 134 11.03 10.08 34.61
C ARG A 134 10.38 11.44 34.84
N LEU A 135 10.05 12.14 33.75
CA LEU A 135 9.41 13.46 33.81
C LEU A 135 7.94 13.37 34.21
N SER A 136 7.27 12.29 33.82
CA SER A 136 5.91 11.97 34.24
C SER A 136 5.63 10.48 34.15
N GLU A 137 4.41 10.07 34.52
CA GLU A 137 3.96 8.69 34.34
C GLU A 137 4.05 8.20 32.90
N SER A 138 4.02 9.10 31.92
CA SER A 138 3.97 8.76 30.50
C SER A 138 5.19 9.24 29.69
N THR A 139 6.14 9.95 30.31
CA THR A 139 7.30 10.53 29.59
C THR A 139 8.62 10.30 30.33
N MET A 140 9.62 9.80 29.60
CA MET A 140 11.00 9.62 30.07
C MET A 140 11.96 10.53 29.29
N ARG A 141 12.87 11.20 30.01
CA ARG A 141 14.04 11.88 29.44
C ARG A 141 15.24 10.95 29.51
N VAL A 142 15.88 10.71 28.37
CA VAL A 142 17.05 9.84 28.23
C VAL A 142 18.22 10.69 27.76
N GLY A 143 19.34 10.60 28.46
CA GLY A 143 20.59 11.27 28.10
C GLY A 143 21.68 10.26 27.75
N ILE A 144 22.32 10.47 26.60
CA ILE A 144 23.33 9.59 26.01
C ILE A 144 24.60 10.40 25.74
N GLU A 145 25.75 9.84 26.10
CA GLU A 145 27.08 10.34 25.72
C GLU A 145 27.69 9.42 24.65
N ILE A 146 28.34 10.00 23.64
CA ILE A 146 29.03 9.27 22.58
C ILE A 146 30.51 9.66 22.52
N GLY A 147 31.39 8.69 22.25
CA GLY A 147 32.84 8.92 22.24
C GLY A 147 33.32 9.83 21.11
N ASN A 148 32.59 9.86 19.99
CA ASN A 148 32.91 10.63 18.78
C ASN A 148 31.88 11.74 18.52
N ARG A 149 31.52 12.50 19.56
CA ARG A 149 30.50 13.55 19.51
C ARG A 149 30.68 14.56 18.38
N GLY A 150 31.93 14.90 18.04
CA GLY A 150 32.27 15.83 16.96
C GLY A 150 31.89 15.32 15.55
N ASP A 151 31.69 14.02 15.38
CA ASP A 151 31.29 13.42 14.09
C ASP A 151 29.77 13.48 13.87
N LEU A 152 28.98 13.67 14.94
CA LEU A 152 27.52 13.79 14.88
C LEU A 152 27.11 15.26 14.81
N ALA A 153 27.14 15.84 13.62
CA ALA A 153 26.56 17.16 13.36
C ALA A 153 25.10 17.01 12.92
N PHE A 154 24.17 17.61 13.66
CA PHE A 154 22.72 17.58 13.36
C PHE A 154 22.13 18.99 13.42
N LEU A 155 20.99 19.18 12.75
CA LEU A 155 20.21 20.41 12.79
C LEU A 155 19.09 20.33 13.84
N PRO A 156 18.79 21.41 14.56
CA PRO A 156 17.76 21.40 15.60
C PRO A 156 16.39 21.03 15.03
N GLY A 157 15.88 19.86 15.43
CA GLY A 157 14.64 19.26 14.93
C GLY A 157 14.81 17.86 14.33
N GLN A 158 16.03 17.49 13.93
CA GLN A 158 16.33 16.16 13.39
C GLN A 158 16.23 15.03 14.42
N TYR A 159 16.25 13.79 13.95
CA TYR A 159 16.09 12.58 14.76
C TYR A 159 17.15 11.52 14.49
N VAL A 160 17.18 10.48 15.33
CA VAL A 160 17.99 9.26 15.16
C VAL A 160 17.14 8.01 15.31
N ASN A 161 17.56 6.90 14.72
CA ASN A 161 16.95 5.58 14.91
C ASN A 161 17.74 4.80 15.97
N ILE A 162 17.20 4.74 17.18
CA ILE A 162 17.80 4.07 18.35
C ILE A 162 17.42 2.60 18.36
N ALA A 163 18.40 1.71 18.47
CA ALA A 163 18.19 0.29 18.69
C ALA A 163 17.67 0.02 20.11
N VAL A 164 16.64 -0.81 20.24
CA VAL A 164 16.10 -1.27 21.53
C VAL A 164 17.00 -2.42 22.03
N PRO A 165 17.65 -2.27 23.20
CA PRO A 165 18.58 -3.29 23.70
C PRO A 165 17.95 -4.66 23.93
N VAL A 166 18.60 -5.70 23.41
CA VAL A 166 18.22 -7.12 23.57
C VAL A 166 16.83 -7.44 23.01
N THR A 167 16.31 -6.60 22.10
CA THR A 167 15.05 -6.83 21.41
C THR A 167 15.28 -6.94 19.92
N GLU A 168 14.96 -8.11 19.37
CA GLU A 168 15.02 -8.34 17.93
C GLU A 168 13.81 -7.75 17.24
N ALA A 169 14.05 -7.26 16.02
CA ALA A 169 13.04 -6.91 15.08
C ALA A 169 12.20 -8.15 14.77
N LEU A 170 10.89 -8.08 15.00
CA LEU A 170 9.99 -9.16 14.62
C LEU A 170 9.64 -9.07 13.16
N ASP A 171 9.27 -10.22 12.66
CA ASP A 171 8.88 -10.46 11.31
C ASP A 171 7.31 -10.38 11.18
N ALA A 172 6.66 -10.44 10.00
CA ALA A 172 5.21 -10.22 9.84
C ALA A 172 4.46 -11.44 10.38
N ASP A 173 5.12 -12.58 10.39
CA ASP A 173 4.69 -13.83 11.00
C ASP A 173 5.02 -13.89 12.51
N GLY A 174 5.72 -12.88 13.04
CA GLY A 174 6.07 -12.72 14.45
C GLY A 174 7.35 -13.43 14.89
N ASN A 175 8.19 -13.90 13.98
CA ASN A 175 9.50 -14.50 14.29
C ASN A 175 10.60 -13.44 14.41
N GLY A 176 11.75 -13.80 14.98
CA GLY A 176 12.89 -12.88 15.08
C GLY A 176 13.65 -12.77 13.74
N THR A 177 13.87 -11.55 13.26
CA THR A 177 14.63 -11.27 12.03
C THR A 177 16.15 -11.29 12.23
N GLY A 178 16.64 -11.46 13.46
CA GLY A 178 18.07 -11.35 13.80
C GLY A 178 18.65 -9.92 13.70
N GLN A 179 17.83 -8.92 13.37
CA GLN A 179 18.21 -7.50 13.37
C GLN A 179 17.73 -6.83 14.66
N PRO A 180 18.40 -5.79 15.16
CA PRO A 180 17.92 -5.05 16.33
C PRO A 180 16.67 -4.25 15.97
N LEU A 181 15.64 -4.29 16.83
CA LEU A 181 14.46 -3.44 16.69
C LEU A 181 14.85 -1.97 16.87
N ARG A 182 14.56 -1.10 15.90
CA ARG A 182 14.89 0.34 15.98
C ARG A 182 13.65 1.22 16.13
N ARG A 183 13.80 2.35 16.83
CA ARG A 183 12.76 3.36 17.02
C ARG A 183 13.32 4.77 16.87
N SER A 184 12.55 5.64 16.22
CA SER A 184 12.95 7.00 15.91
C SER A 184 12.71 7.95 17.09
N TYR A 185 13.71 8.76 17.43
CA TYR A 185 13.62 9.76 18.50
C TYR A 185 14.33 11.05 18.11
N SER A 186 13.61 12.17 18.19
CA SER A 186 14.13 13.51 17.88
C SER A 186 15.01 14.04 19.00
N PHE A 187 16.06 14.78 18.65
CA PHE A 187 16.92 15.44 19.63
C PHE A 187 16.16 16.53 20.40
N ALA A 188 16.36 16.60 21.72
CA ALA A 188 15.88 17.67 22.59
C ALA A 188 16.98 18.65 23.02
N ASN A 189 18.25 18.29 22.84
CA ASN A 189 19.41 19.13 23.13
C ASN A 189 19.81 20.03 21.94
N GLY A 190 20.61 21.06 22.21
CA GLY A 190 21.24 21.88 21.18
C GLY A 190 22.36 21.14 20.43
N PRO A 191 22.67 21.54 19.18
CA PRO A 191 23.65 20.85 18.32
C PRO A 191 25.09 20.93 18.82
N HIS A 192 25.41 21.85 19.73
CA HIS A 192 26.73 21.99 20.35
C HIS A 192 26.82 21.37 21.75
N GLU A 193 25.71 20.84 22.28
CA GLU A 193 25.73 20.18 23.58
C GLU A 193 26.38 18.79 23.47
N GLU A 194 27.27 18.49 24.42
CA GLU A 194 28.00 17.21 24.48
C GLU A 194 27.06 16.01 24.70
N ARG A 195 26.01 16.20 25.50
CA ARG A 195 25.03 15.16 25.80
C ARG A 195 23.86 15.19 24.82
N LEU A 196 23.55 14.04 24.26
CA LEU A 196 22.35 13.84 23.44
C LEU A 196 21.17 13.58 24.37
N ILE A 197 20.09 14.35 24.22
CA ILE A 197 18.91 14.26 25.07
C ILE A 197 17.71 13.89 24.19
N PHE A 198 16.92 12.92 24.64
CA PHE A 198 15.71 12.46 23.97
C PHE A 198 14.54 12.45 24.95
N MET A 199 13.32 12.70 24.46
CA MET A 199 12.09 12.54 25.24
C MET A 199 11.25 11.41 24.63
N VAL A 200 11.01 10.38 25.43
CA VAL A 200 10.33 9.16 25.00
C VAL A 200 8.96 9.07 25.68
N LYS A 201 7.90 8.96 24.86
CA LYS A 201 6.57 8.63 25.36
C LYS A 201 6.56 7.16 25.74
N LEU A 202 6.16 6.88 26.97
CA LEU A 202 6.02 5.54 27.50
C LEU A 202 4.61 5.04 27.22
N THR A 203 4.54 3.98 26.44
CA THR A 203 3.28 3.35 26.01
C THR A 203 3.29 1.90 26.51
N PRO A 204 2.20 1.42 27.15
CA PRO A 204 2.10 0.03 27.59
C PRO A 204 2.33 -0.96 26.44
N GLY A 205 3.21 -1.94 26.64
CA GLY A 205 3.55 -2.97 25.64
C GLY A 205 4.46 -2.48 24.51
N GLY A 206 5.02 -1.27 24.62
CA GLY A 206 6.00 -0.77 23.66
C GLY A 206 7.41 -1.22 24.01
N ALA A 207 8.10 -1.92 23.11
CA ALA A 207 9.43 -2.51 23.36
C ALA A 207 10.47 -1.54 23.98
N MET A 208 10.57 -0.30 23.46
CA MET A 208 11.45 0.72 24.07
C MET A 208 10.90 1.23 25.41
N SER A 209 9.58 1.30 25.57
CA SER A 209 8.94 1.73 26.82
C SER A 209 9.19 0.71 27.94
N ASP A 210 9.09 -0.57 27.63
CA ASP A 210 9.36 -1.68 28.54
C ASP A 210 10.84 -1.72 28.90
N TYR A 211 11.75 -1.53 27.93
CA TYR A 211 13.18 -1.38 28.21
C TYR A 211 13.45 -0.21 29.17
N LEU A 212 12.96 0.99 28.86
CA LEU A 212 13.22 2.20 29.66
C LEU A 212 12.58 2.17 31.05
N THR A 213 11.47 1.45 31.22
CA THR A 213 10.76 1.37 32.51
C THR A 213 11.34 0.28 33.41
N ASP A 214 11.67 -0.88 32.86
CA ASP A 214 11.95 -2.07 33.66
C ASP A 214 13.44 -2.47 33.70
N ARG A 215 14.21 -2.10 32.66
CA ARG A 215 15.56 -2.66 32.43
C ARG A 215 16.66 -1.63 32.35
N ALA A 216 16.40 -0.45 31.78
CA ALA A 216 17.43 0.53 31.46
C ALA A 216 18.14 1.07 32.70
N GLN A 217 19.47 1.12 32.65
CA GLN A 217 20.33 1.64 33.70
C GLN A 217 21.37 2.60 33.14
N ARG A 218 21.90 3.47 34.01
CA ARG A 218 23.06 4.28 33.67
C ARG A 218 24.26 3.36 33.45
N GLY A 219 24.97 3.56 32.35
CA GLY A 219 26.06 2.70 31.91
C GLY A 219 25.69 1.75 30.78
N ASP A 220 24.40 1.60 30.45
CA ASP A 220 23.97 0.75 29.35
C ASP A 220 24.45 1.32 28.01
N GLU A 221 24.92 0.42 27.14
CA GLU A 221 25.30 0.75 25.77
C GLU A 221 24.06 0.84 24.88
N ILE A 222 23.99 1.88 24.06
CA ILE A 222 22.93 2.14 23.09
C ILE A 222 23.56 2.44 21.73
N THR A 223 23.03 1.82 20.68
CA THR A 223 23.42 2.12 19.30
C THR A 223 22.31 2.85 18.57
N PHE A 224 22.68 3.77 17.68
CA PHE A 224 21.72 4.51 16.86
C PHE A 224 22.34 4.97 15.53
N THR A 225 21.47 5.24 14.54
CA THR A 225 21.87 5.84 13.25
C THR A 225 21.31 7.25 13.12
N GLY A 226 22.08 8.16 12.54
CA GLY A 226 21.60 9.48 12.12
C GLY A 226 22.71 10.54 11.98
N PRO A 227 22.36 11.83 11.89
CA PRO A 227 20.99 12.34 12.00
C PRO A 227 20.14 12.08 10.74
N HIS A 228 18.83 12.08 10.93
CA HIS A 228 17.81 11.92 9.89
C HIS A 228 16.76 13.05 9.99
N GLY A 229 15.96 13.24 8.94
CA GLY A 229 14.80 14.15 8.95
C GLY A 229 15.04 15.52 8.30
N SER A 230 13.98 16.06 7.69
CA SER A 230 13.92 17.39 7.05
C SER A 230 13.26 18.46 7.93
N PHE A 231 12.69 18.06 9.07
CA PHE A 231 12.11 18.94 10.07
C PHE A 231 13.24 19.56 10.92
N PHE A 232 13.63 20.79 10.61
CA PHE A 232 14.66 21.50 11.38
C PHE A 232 14.50 23.01 11.30
N LEU A 233 15.07 23.73 12.27
CA LEU A 233 15.00 25.18 12.33
C LEU A 233 15.71 25.85 11.14
N ARG A 234 14.99 26.65 10.35
CA ARG A 234 15.54 27.41 9.22
C ARG A 234 16.21 28.71 9.69
N GLU A 235 17.30 29.11 9.02
CA GLU A 235 18.14 30.28 9.37
C GLU A 235 17.51 31.66 9.11
N ALA A 236 16.24 31.72 8.70
CA ALA A 236 15.53 32.98 8.46
C ALA A 236 15.29 33.80 9.75
N THR A 237 15.21 35.14 9.65
CA THR A 237 14.91 36.03 10.79
C THR A 237 13.42 36.30 11.00
N ARG A 238 12.54 35.56 10.31
CA ARG A 238 11.08 35.77 10.31
C ARG A 238 10.43 35.29 11.63
N PRO A 239 9.22 35.80 11.97
CA PRO A 239 8.44 35.26 13.06
C PRO A 239 8.19 33.75 12.94
N VAL A 240 8.05 33.08 14.08
CA VAL A 240 7.90 31.63 14.16
C VAL A 240 6.72 31.26 15.05
N LEU A 241 5.87 30.35 14.56
CA LEU A 241 4.87 29.66 15.35
C LEU A 241 5.31 28.20 15.53
N LEU A 242 5.56 27.81 16.78
CA LEU A 242 5.93 26.46 17.17
C LEU A 242 4.71 25.75 17.76
N LEU A 243 4.44 24.53 17.31
CA LEU A 243 3.32 23.70 17.77
C LEU A 243 3.85 22.33 18.17
N ALA A 244 3.60 21.93 19.41
CA ALA A 244 4.06 20.65 19.95
C ALA A 244 2.90 19.83 20.53
N GLY A 245 2.86 18.54 20.22
CA GLY A 245 1.95 17.56 20.80
C GLY A 245 2.68 16.51 21.62
N GLY A 246 2.45 16.43 22.93
CA GLY A 246 3.07 15.41 23.80
C GLY A 246 4.61 15.47 23.75
N THR A 247 5.27 14.37 23.34
CA THR A 247 6.74 14.34 23.19
C THR A 247 7.24 15.01 21.90
N GLY A 248 6.36 15.50 21.04
CA GLY A 248 6.72 16.42 19.96
C GLY A 248 7.34 17.74 20.45
N LEU A 249 7.37 17.97 21.76
CA LEU A 249 8.15 19.03 22.40
C LEU A 249 9.66 18.86 22.25
N ALA A 250 10.18 17.62 22.12
CA ALA A 250 11.63 17.38 21.99
C ALA A 250 12.31 18.20 20.88
N PRO A 251 11.92 18.06 19.60
CA PRO A 251 12.56 18.84 18.54
C PRO A 251 12.39 20.35 18.74
N ILE A 252 11.27 20.80 19.32
CA ILE A 252 11.01 22.21 19.64
C ILE A 252 11.99 22.76 20.68
N LEU A 253 12.31 22.00 21.73
CA LEU A 253 13.33 22.39 22.72
C LEU A 253 14.71 22.51 22.07
N SER A 254 15.07 21.60 21.17
CA SER A 254 16.31 21.71 20.39
C SER A 254 16.37 23.02 19.59
N MET A 255 15.26 23.40 18.94
CA MET A 255 15.16 24.67 18.20
C MET A 255 15.29 25.89 19.11
N LEU A 256 14.63 25.90 20.28
CA LEU A 256 14.70 27.01 21.24
C LEU A 256 16.12 27.18 21.80
N ARG A 257 16.82 26.08 22.06
CA ARG A 257 18.24 26.08 22.48
C ARG A 257 19.12 26.73 21.43
N LYS A 258 18.98 26.35 20.16
CA LYS A 258 19.73 26.98 19.06
C LYS A 258 19.44 28.48 18.96
N MET A 259 18.17 28.88 19.06
CA MET A 259 17.80 30.29 19.02
C MET A 259 18.41 31.08 20.19
N HIS A 260 18.50 30.47 21.37
CA HIS A 260 19.14 31.07 22.52
C HIS A 260 20.66 31.23 22.32
N ASP A 261 21.34 30.16 21.87
CA ASP A 261 22.78 30.18 21.58
C ASP A 261 23.14 31.26 20.54
N ASP A 262 22.28 31.44 19.53
CA ASP A 262 22.44 32.45 18.48
C ASP A 262 22.05 33.87 18.90
N ASN A 263 21.54 34.07 20.12
CA ASN A 263 20.94 35.34 20.57
C ASN A 263 19.86 35.86 19.59
N SER A 264 18.98 34.97 19.15
CA SER A 264 17.94 35.25 18.16
C SER A 264 17.01 36.38 18.60
N ALA A 265 16.83 37.38 17.73
CA ALA A 265 15.86 38.46 17.91
C ALA A 265 14.46 38.12 17.34
N ARG A 266 14.24 36.89 16.89
CA ARG A 266 12.99 36.46 16.24
C ARG A 266 11.81 36.57 17.22
N LYS A 267 10.64 36.89 16.69
CA LYS A 267 9.38 36.70 17.41
C LYS A 267 9.00 35.24 17.32
N VAL A 268 8.78 34.59 18.45
CA VAL A 268 8.52 33.16 18.53
C VAL A 268 7.34 32.95 19.47
N HIS A 269 6.34 32.20 19.02
CA HIS A 269 5.23 31.78 19.88
C HIS A 269 5.14 30.25 19.88
N LEU A 270 5.15 29.62 21.06
CA LEU A 270 4.94 28.18 21.21
C LEU A 270 3.53 27.89 21.74
N ILE A 271 2.81 26.96 21.12
CA ILE A 271 1.60 26.37 21.69
C ILE A 271 1.86 24.88 21.95
N TYR A 272 1.87 24.50 23.23
CA TYR A 272 2.13 23.14 23.67
C TYR A 272 0.84 22.40 24.08
N GLY A 273 0.44 21.40 23.30
CA GLY A 273 -0.76 20.60 23.56
C GLY A 273 -0.44 19.22 24.14
N VAL A 274 -1.17 18.82 25.17
CA VAL A 274 -1.07 17.46 25.74
C VAL A 274 -2.45 16.89 26.11
N SER A 275 -2.49 15.59 26.42
CA SER A 275 -3.74 14.91 26.74
C SER A 275 -4.18 15.14 28.19
N THR A 276 -3.26 15.04 29.15
CA THR A 276 -3.54 15.14 30.59
C THR A 276 -2.59 16.11 31.29
N ASP A 277 -2.94 16.58 32.49
CA ASP A 277 -2.08 17.49 33.28
C ASP A 277 -0.69 16.89 33.56
N THR A 278 -0.61 15.58 33.76
CA THR A 278 0.66 14.87 33.97
C THR A 278 1.55 14.82 32.73
N ASP A 279 1.00 15.05 31.54
CA ASP A 279 1.78 15.08 30.30
C ASP A 279 2.46 16.43 30.06
N LEU A 280 2.12 17.48 30.82
CA LEU A 280 2.80 18.79 30.76
C LEU A 280 4.18 18.68 31.42
N VAL A 281 5.20 18.38 30.63
CA VAL A 281 6.58 18.20 31.08
C VAL A 281 7.51 19.27 30.53
N ALA A 282 8.70 19.43 31.15
CA ALA A 282 9.73 20.40 30.76
C ALA A 282 9.27 21.87 30.75
N LEU A 283 8.27 22.22 31.57
CA LEU A 283 7.76 23.59 31.67
C LEU A 283 8.82 24.57 32.19
N ASP A 284 9.70 24.10 33.08
CA ASP A 284 10.84 24.84 33.62
C ASP A 284 11.84 25.27 32.53
N GLU A 285 12.07 24.41 31.53
CA GLU A 285 12.90 24.73 30.37
C GLU A 285 12.21 25.75 29.46
N ILE A 286 10.90 25.61 29.22
CA ILE A 286 10.14 26.58 28.44
C ILE A 286 10.14 27.94 29.13
N GLU A 287 9.95 27.98 30.45
CA GLU A 287 10.03 29.20 31.26
C GLU A 287 11.43 29.81 31.31
N TYR A 288 12.48 28.98 31.26
CA TYR A 288 13.84 29.48 31.06
C TYR A 288 13.96 30.23 29.73
N PHE A 289 13.56 29.62 28.61
CA PHE A 289 13.61 30.30 27.32
C PHE A 289 12.70 31.54 27.26
N ALA A 290 11.55 31.54 27.93
CA ALA A 290 10.66 32.70 27.99
C ALA A 290 11.29 33.91 28.68
N ARG A 291 12.25 33.67 29.59
CA ARG A 291 13.02 34.73 30.26
C ARG A 291 14.21 35.18 29.43
N GLU A 292 14.92 34.23 28.81
CA GLU A 292 16.18 34.51 28.10
C GLU A 292 15.98 35.00 26.66
N LEU A 293 14.94 34.54 25.97
CA LEU A 293 14.59 34.98 24.62
C LEU A 293 13.55 36.08 24.68
N SER A 294 13.99 37.33 24.55
CA SER A 294 13.10 38.52 24.60
C SER A 294 11.95 38.55 23.57
N GLY A 295 12.03 37.71 22.53
CA GLY A 295 11.00 37.56 21.51
C GLY A 295 10.10 36.33 21.66
N PHE A 296 10.29 35.51 22.70
CA PHE A 296 9.58 34.25 22.90
C PHE A 296 8.40 34.39 23.85
N THR A 297 7.24 33.90 23.43
CA THR A 297 6.06 33.70 24.27
C THR A 297 5.54 32.28 24.08
N TRP A 298 4.74 31.81 25.02
CA TRP A 298 4.16 30.48 24.90
C TRP A 298 2.83 30.36 25.63
N ASP A 299 2.01 29.42 25.16
CA ASP A 299 0.80 28.94 25.78
C ASP A 299 0.83 27.40 25.79
N HIS A 300 0.01 26.80 26.64
CA HIS A 300 -0.27 25.36 26.59
C HIS A 300 -1.76 25.10 26.67
N CYS A 301 -2.19 23.92 26.22
CA CYS A 301 -3.54 23.41 26.42
C CYS A 301 -3.54 21.93 26.80
N VAL A 302 -4.54 21.53 27.58
CA VAL A 302 -4.79 20.13 27.94
C VAL A 302 -6.15 19.70 27.40
N SER A 303 -6.20 18.57 26.69
CA SER A 303 -7.46 18.13 26.05
C SER A 303 -8.44 17.48 27.03
N ASP A 304 -7.97 16.93 28.16
CA ASP A 304 -8.85 16.41 29.22
C ASP A 304 -9.75 17.53 29.79
N PRO A 305 -11.09 17.40 29.69
CA PRO A 305 -12.02 18.40 30.23
C PRO A 305 -11.90 18.57 31.75
N ASN A 306 -11.40 17.57 32.48
CA ASN A 306 -11.20 17.61 33.93
C ASN A 306 -9.88 18.27 34.34
N SER A 307 -9.04 18.66 33.38
CA SER A 307 -7.78 19.35 33.62
C SER A 307 -7.94 20.61 34.48
N SER A 308 -6.90 20.90 35.25
CA SER A 308 -6.74 22.17 35.98
C SER A 308 -6.09 23.28 35.15
N ALA A 309 -5.64 22.99 33.92
CA ALA A 309 -4.97 23.93 33.04
C ALA A 309 -5.88 25.10 32.64
N VAL A 310 -5.25 26.27 32.46
CA VAL A 310 -5.94 27.52 32.11
C VAL A 310 -6.63 27.41 30.76
N ASN A 311 -5.94 26.83 29.76
CA ASN A 311 -6.52 26.58 28.45
C ASN A 311 -6.83 25.07 28.31
N LYS A 312 -8.08 24.78 27.97
CA LYS A 312 -8.54 23.41 27.71
C LYS A 312 -8.82 23.21 26.23
N GLY A 313 -8.68 21.98 25.76
CA GLY A 313 -8.91 21.60 24.37
C GLY A 313 -7.60 21.38 23.61
N TYR A 314 -7.53 21.87 22.39
CA TYR A 314 -6.50 21.51 21.42
C TYR A 314 -5.77 22.74 20.89
N VAL A 315 -4.56 22.56 20.38
CA VAL A 315 -3.64 23.67 20.04
C VAL A 315 -4.23 24.69 19.07
N MET A 316 -5.08 24.26 18.11
CA MET A 316 -5.68 25.18 17.12
C MET A 316 -6.58 26.23 17.76
N THR A 317 -7.14 25.95 18.94
CA THR A 317 -7.99 26.91 19.67
C THR A 317 -7.20 28.11 20.22
N LEU A 318 -5.88 27.98 20.32
CA LEU A 318 -4.97 29.01 20.82
C LEU A 318 -4.19 29.72 19.71
N ILE A 319 -4.36 29.31 18.46
CA ILE A 319 -3.79 30.03 17.31
C ILE A 319 -4.61 31.32 17.13
N ARG A 320 -3.97 32.47 17.35
CA ARG A 320 -4.57 33.80 17.19
C ARG A 320 -4.05 34.45 15.91
N PRO A 321 -4.80 35.40 15.31
CA PRO A 321 -4.34 36.13 14.12
C PRO A 321 -2.95 36.77 14.30
N GLU A 322 -2.65 37.29 15.50
CA GLU A 322 -1.33 37.86 15.82
C GLU A 322 -0.17 36.87 15.73
N HIS A 323 -0.43 35.57 15.87
CA HIS A 323 0.58 34.51 15.75
C HIS A 323 0.88 34.16 14.29
N LEU A 324 -0.02 34.52 13.37
CA LEU A 324 0.07 34.17 11.96
C LEU A 324 0.70 35.28 11.10
N TYR A 325 0.87 36.48 11.66
CA TYR A 325 1.55 37.61 11.01
C TYR A 325 1.07 37.88 9.57
N ASP A 326 -0.23 37.73 9.33
CA ASP A 326 -0.86 37.85 8.00
C ASP A 326 -0.15 37.01 6.90
N GLY A 327 0.43 35.86 7.27
CA GLY A 327 1.15 34.94 6.38
C GLY A 327 2.68 35.06 6.45
N ASP A 328 3.25 36.14 7.01
CA ASP A 328 4.71 36.28 7.19
C ASP A 328 5.22 35.55 8.44
N VAL A 329 4.93 34.24 8.51
CA VAL A 329 5.31 33.35 9.61
C VAL A 329 5.82 32.01 9.09
N ALA A 330 6.83 31.45 9.76
CA ALA A 330 7.22 30.06 9.60
C ALA A 330 6.57 29.21 10.70
N ILE A 331 5.75 28.23 10.32
CA ILE A 331 5.06 27.32 11.25
C ILE A 331 5.85 26.01 11.33
N TYR A 332 6.18 25.57 12.56
CA TYR A 332 6.79 24.27 12.84
C TYR A 332 5.87 23.45 13.75
N LEU A 333 5.50 22.26 13.31
CA LEU A 333 4.51 21.43 13.99
C LEU A 333 5.01 19.99 14.19
N CYS A 334 5.18 19.55 15.43
CA CYS A 334 5.55 18.17 15.74
C CYS A 334 4.54 17.52 16.70
N GLY A 335 3.97 16.38 16.31
CA GLY A 335 2.95 15.71 17.12
C GLY A 335 2.32 14.47 16.46
N PRO A 336 1.24 13.93 17.03
CA PRO A 336 0.55 12.76 16.47
C PRO A 336 -0.15 13.12 15.14
N PRO A 337 -0.29 12.17 14.19
CA PRO A 337 -0.86 12.44 12.86
C PRO A 337 -2.19 13.22 12.85
N PRO A 338 -3.19 12.93 13.72
CA PRO A 338 -4.45 13.69 13.74
C PRO A 338 -4.28 15.18 14.06
N MET A 339 -3.27 15.55 14.87
CA MET A 339 -2.99 16.94 15.22
C MET A 339 -2.43 17.69 14.00
N VAL A 340 -1.55 17.06 13.23
CA VAL A 340 -0.95 17.66 12.03
C VAL A 340 -2.01 18.05 11.02
N GLU A 341 -2.92 17.12 10.71
CA GLU A 341 -4.00 17.37 9.76
C GLU A 341 -4.96 18.46 10.24
N SER A 342 -5.29 18.46 11.54
CA SER A 342 -6.21 19.44 12.12
C SER A 342 -5.65 20.87 12.06
N VAL A 343 -4.35 21.05 12.30
CA VAL A 343 -3.71 22.38 12.21
C VAL A 343 -3.62 22.84 10.76
N ARG A 344 -3.28 21.95 9.82
CA ARG A 344 -3.21 22.29 8.39
C ARG A 344 -4.55 22.80 7.89
N ALA A 345 -5.63 22.08 8.21
CA ALA A 345 -7.00 22.50 7.88
C ALA A 345 -7.35 23.86 8.50
N HIS A 346 -7.00 24.08 9.78
CA HIS A 346 -7.29 25.33 10.47
C HIS A 346 -6.60 26.56 9.84
N VAL A 347 -5.33 26.43 9.44
CA VAL A 347 -4.59 27.52 8.77
C VAL A 347 -5.17 27.80 7.38
N ALA A 348 -5.55 26.76 6.64
CA ALA A 348 -6.19 26.90 5.33
C ALA A 348 -7.57 27.58 5.43
N ASP A 349 -8.39 27.21 6.42
CA ASP A 349 -9.71 27.81 6.66
C ASP A 349 -9.62 29.30 7.04
N ALA A 350 -8.50 29.72 7.65
CA ALA A 350 -8.22 31.12 7.93
C ALA A 350 -7.84 31.93 6.67
N GLY A 351 -7.66 31.28 5.52
CA GLY A 351 -7.26 31.92 4.27
C GLY A 351 -5.82 32.46 4.29
N ILE A 352 -4.97 31.90 5.15
CA ILE A 352 -3.58 32.34 5.34
C ILE A 352 -2.65 31.31 4.73
N GLU A 353 -1.76 31.78 3.86
CA GLU A 353 -0.65 30.98 3.33
C GLU A 353 0.63 31.39 4.06
N PRO A 354 1.14 30.58 5.01
CA PRO A 354 2.35 30.91 5.72
C PRO A 354 3.56 30.80 4.80
N VAL A 355 4.57 31.64 5.04
CA VAL A 355 5.88 31.59 4.40
C VAL A 355 6.50 30.19 4.39
N GLY A 356 6.26 29.41 5.44
CA GLY A 356 6.70 28.03 5.53
C GLY A 356 5.87 27.24 6.52
N PHE A 357 5.53 26.00 6.17
CA PHE A 357 4.81 25.07 7.03
C PHE A 357 5.58 23.75 7.09
N TYR A 358 6.28 23.53 8.20
CA TYR A 358 7.14 22.37 8.42
C TYR A 358 6.49 21.46 9.49
N TYR A 359 6.46 20.16 9.26
CA TYR A 359 5.82 19.24 10.21
C TYR A 359 6.53 17.89 10.35
N GLU A 360 6.30 17.23 11.49
CA GLU A 360 6.78 15.90 11.81
C GLU A 360 5.68 15.10 12.54
N LYS A 361 5.46 13.84 12.12
CA LYS A 361 4.37 12.96 12.60
C LYS A 361 4.92 11.80 13.43
N PHE A 362 4.49 11.66 14.68
CA PHE A 362 4.85 10.51 15.54
C PHE A 362 3.74 9.45 15.52
N ALA A 363 3.93 8.36 14.79
CA ALA A 363 3.03 7.21 14.82
C ALA A 363 3.30 6.33 16.05
N LEU A 364 2.25 5.90 16.76
CA LEU A 364 2.35 4.87 17.79
C LEU A 364 2.44 3.50 17.12
N ALA A 365 3.39 2.65 17.55
CA ALA A 365 3.39 1.24 17.19
C ALA A 365 2.13 0.58 17.80
N VAL A 366 1.31 -0.08 16.98
CA VAL A 366 0.07 -0.72 17.41
C VAL A 366 0.40 -1.95 18.29
N PRO A 367 -0.15 -2.08 19.52
CA PRO A 367 -0.03 -3.30 20.30
C PRO A 367 -0.95 -4.40 19.74
N ALA A 368 -0.49 -5.66 19.77
CA ALA A 368 -1.33 -6.82 19.44
C ALA A 368 -2.53 -6.91 20.40
N ALA A 369 -3.74 -6.92 19.85
CA ALA A 369 -4.98 -6.91 20.64
C ALA A 369 -5.22 -8.25 21.37
N ALA A 370 -5.35 -8.18 22.70
CA ALA A 370 -5.81 -9.28 23.55
C ALA A 370 -7.30 -9.54 23.31
N LYS A 371 -7.65 -10.81 23.07
CA LYS A 371 -9.04 -11.29 22.96
C LYS A 371 -9.64 -11.47 24.35
N GLU A 372 -10.72 -10.76 24.66
CA GLU A 372 -11.71 -11.19 25.66
C GLU A 372 -13.09 -11.27 25.01
N SER A 373 -13.69 -12.45 25.13
CA SER A 373 -15.06 -12.77 24.74
C SER A 373 -15.95 -12.77 25.98
N ILE A 374 -16.99 -11.93 25.98
CA ILE A 374 -18.16 -12.13 26.84
C ILE A 374 -19.29 -12.61 25.95
N SER A 375 -19.80 -13.81 26.25
CA SER A 375 -21.10 -14.29 25.79
C SER A 375 -22.19 -13.78 26.74
N ILE A 376 -23.29 -13.33 26.15
CA ILE A 376 -24.56 -13.10 26.83
C ILE A 376 -25.50 -14.19 26.33
N ASP A 377 -26.10 -14.94 27.25
CA ASP A 377 -27.44 -15.49 27.02
C ASP A 377 -28.35 -14.94 28.11
N GLY A 378 -29.40 -14.27 27.66
CA GLY A 378 -30.48 -13.79 28.48
C GLY A 378 -31.67 -14.73 28.47
N SER A 379 -32.57 -14.54 29.43
CA SER A 379 -34.01 -14.53 29.17
C SER A 379 -34.76 -14.15 30.43
N ASP A 380 -35.78 -13.33 30.21
CA ASP A 380 -37.05 -13.28 30.93
C ASP A 380 -37.15 -12.58 32.30
N ASP A 381 -37.66 -11.36 32.17
CA ASP A 381 -39.08 -11.05 32.41
C ASP A 381 -39.43 -10.31 33.73
N SER A 382 -40.13 -9.21 33.49
CA SER A 382 -41.09 -8.54 34.36
C SER A 382 -40.64 -7.68 35.56
N ALA A 383 -41.30 -6.53 35.62
CA ALA A 383 -41.61 -5.70 36.80
C ALA A 383 -40.56 -4.68 37.29
N VAL A 384 -40.61 -3.50 36.66
CA VAL A 384 -40.39 -2.22 37.35
C VAL A 384 -41.62 -1.91 38.19
N GLN A 385 -41.45 -1.70 39.51
CA GLN A 385 -41.98 -0.52 40.21
C GLN A 385 -41.56 -0.44 41.70
N ASN A 386 -40.76 0.59 41.97
CA ASN A 386 -41.05 1.67 42.91
C ASN A 386 -40.75 1.54 44.44
N ILE A 387 -40.07 2.60 44.89
CA ILE A 387 -40.15 3.38 46.16
C ILE A 387 -39.07 3.18 47.25
N SER A 388 -38.23 4.23 47.33
CA SER A 388 -37.81 4.98 48.54
C SER A 388 -36.77 4.42 49.53
N SER A 389 -35.67 5.18 49.58
CA SER A 389 -34.95 5.74 50.73
C SER A 389 -34.86 4.95 52.05
N ILE A 390 -33.63 4.76 52.53
CA ILE A 390 -33.13 5.14 53.86
C ILE A 390 -31.60 5.07 53.86
N ALA A 391 -30.98 5.96 54.62
CA ALA A 391 -29.55 6.24 54.68
C ALA A 391 -28.83 5.43 55.80
N VAL A 392 -27.54 5.13 55.53
CA VAL A 392 -26.38 4.95 56.43
C VAL A 392 -26.47 3.91 57.57
N ALA A 393 -25.60 2.88 57.50
CA ALA A 393 -24.60 2.55 58.52
C ALA A 393 -23.74 1.35 58.07
N VAL A 394 -22.43 1.47 58.29
CA VAL A 394 -21.45 0.39 58.14
C VAL A 394 -21.51 -0.46 59.40
N ASP A 395 -21.74 -1.76 59.26
CA ASP A 395 -21.36 -2.74 60.28
C ASP A 395 -21.00 -4.06 59.58
N GLU A 396 -19.84 -4.60 59.94
CA GLU A 396 -19.30 -5.85 59.44
C GLU A 396 -20.07 -7.02 60.08
N ASP A 397 -20.65 -7.89 59.26
CA ASP A 397 -21.20 -9.17 59.71
C ASP A 397 -20.93 -10.26 58.66
N PRO A 398 -20.96 -11.55 59.07
CA PRO A 398 -19.95 -12.53 58.75
C PRO A 398 -20.21 -13.25 57.42
N VAL A 399 -19.11 -13.71 56.80
CA VAL A 399 -19.13 -14.57 55.62
C VAL A 399 -20.01 -15.80 55.87
N ILE A 400 -21.17 -15.85 55.23
CA ILE A 400 -22.02 -17.05 55.15
C ILE A 400 -21.42 -17.95 54.04
N PRO A 401 -20.94 -19.16 54.35
CA PRO A 401 -20.45 -20.06 53.31
C PRO A 401 -21.65 -20.66 52.56
N ALA A 402 -21.81 -20.25 51.31
CA ALA A 402 -22.74 -20.90 50.38
C ALA A 402 -22.34 -22.39 50.23
N ARG A 403 -23.26 -23.30 50.56
CA ARG A 403 -23.00 -24.75 50.62
C ARG A 403 -22.87 -25.45 49.26
N ASP A 404 -23.02 -24.74 48.15
CA ASP A 404 -23.12 -25.38 46.84
C ASP A 404 -21.91 -25.15 45.90
N ALA A 405 -20.85 -24.49 46.36
CA ALA A 405 -19.68 -24.18 45.51
C ALA A 405 -18.73 -25.38 45.24
N ARG A 406 -19.11 -26.62 45.55
CA ARG A 406 -18.22 -27.81 45.43
C ARG A 406 -18.82 -29.00 44.70
N GLY A 407 -19.91 -28.81 43.97
CA GLY A 407 -20.53 -29.85 43.14
C GLY A 407 -20.93 -29.36 41.76
N ILE A 408 -20.86 -30.25 40.76
CA ILE A 408 -21.45 -30.06 39.43
C ILE A 408 -22.45 -31.21 39.26
N ALA A 409 -23.69 -30.91 38.83
CA ALA A 409 -24.73 -31.90 38.56
C ALA A 409 -24.99 -32.93 39.69
N GLY A 410 -24.98 -32.49 40.96
CA GLY A 410 -25.27 -33.36 42.11
C GLY A 410 -24.13 -34.28 42.55
N GLN A 411 -22.94 -34.16 41.95
CA GLN A 411 -21.76 -34.93 42.34
C GLN A 411 -20.69 -33.99 42.94
N GLN A 412 -20.18 -34.35 44.12
CA GLN A 412 -19.25 -33.54 44.89
C GLN A 412 -17.81 -33.75 44.38
N VAL A 413 -17.15 -32.68 43.90
CA VAL A 413 -15.89 -32.79 43.15
C VAL A 413 -14.65 -32.55 44.03
N LEU A 414 -14.80 -31.91 45.20
CA LEU A 414 -13.69 -31.61 46.11
C LEU A 414 -14.05 -31.83 47.59
N ALA A 415 -13.25 -32.61 48.32
CA ALA A 415 -13.44 -32.87 49.75
C ALA A 415 -12.99 -31.68 50.63
N PRO A 416 -13.70 -31.37 51.74
CA PRO A 416 -13.33 -30.27 52.63
C PRO A 416 -12.06 -30.59 53.44
N ARG A 417 -11.20 -29.57 53.59
CA ARG A 417 -10.04 -29.56 54.49
C ARG A 417 -10.03 -28.24 55.25
N ASP A 418 -9.98 -28.31 56.59
CA ASP A 418 -9.90 -27.14 57.45
C ASP A 418 -8.47 -26.59 57.48
N ILE A 419 -8.33 -25.28 57.24
CA ILE A 419 -7.08 -24.55 57.39
C ILE A 419 -7.18 -23.74 58.68
N GLY A 420 -6.40 -24.12 59.69
CA GLY A 420 -6.34 -23.42 60.97
C GLY A 420 -5.65 -22.05 60.87
N SER A 421 -6.01 -21.13 61.76
CA SER A 421 -5.46 -19.77 61.82
C SER A 421 -3.97 -19.78 62.19
N HIS A 422 -3.12 -19.27 61.30
CA HIS A 422 -1.68 -19.13 61.57
C HIS A 422 -1.37 -17.77 62.23
N VAL A 423 -0.96 -17.83 63.50
CA VAL A 423 -0.33 -16.72 64.22
C VAL A 423 1.14 -16.65 63.80
N GLN A 424 1.60 -15.45 63.42
CA GLN A 424 2.98 -15.18 63.05
C GLN A 424 3.93 -15.20 64.26
N HIS A 425 5.04 -15.92 64.12
CA HIS A 425 6.30 -15.53 64.76
C HIS A 425 7.42 -15.62 63.72
N ALA A 426 8.07 -14.48 63.48
CA ALA A 426 9.21 -14.38 62.57
C ALA A 426 10.50 -14.90 63.24
N ALA A 427 11.26 -15.71 62.50
CA ALA A 427 12.66 -16.05 62.77
C ALA A 427 13.43 -16.13 61.43
N PRO A 428 14.75 -15.90 61.42
CA PRO A 428 15.46 -15.40 60.24
C PRO A 428 15.80 -16.49 59.21
N LEU A 429 15.72 -16.10 57.94
CA LEU A 429 16.05 -16.91 56.76
C LEU A 429 17.56 -17.06 56.61
N VAL A 430 18.01 -18.30 56.42
CA VAL A 430 19.31 -18.62 55.81
C VAL A 430 19.02 -19.23 54.45
N ASP A 431 19.64 -18.62 53.45
CA ASP A 431 19.45 -18.81 52.03
C ASP A 431 20.21 -20.06 51.54
N ASP A 432 19.46 -21.11 51.21
CA ASP A 432 19.82 -22.05 50.14
C ASP A 432 18.63 -22.97 49.84
N GLY A 433 18.00 -22.80 48.68
CA GLY A 433 17.01 -23.76 48.14
C GLY A 433 15.54 -23.32 48.12
N ALA A 434 15.23 -22.03 48.24
CA ALA A 434 13.85 -21.53 48.20
C ALA A 434 13.14 -21.72 46.84
N ILE A 435 13.88 -21.92 45.75
CA ILE A 435 13.34 -22.05 44.39
C ILE A 435 12.79 -23.45 44.05
N ALA A 436 12.95 -24.43 44.94
CA ALA A 436 12.55 -25.82 44.68
C ALA A 436 11.42 -26.32 45.60
N ARG A 437 10.73 -25.43 46.34
CA ARG A 437 9.69 -25.81 47.31
C ARG A 437 8.42 -24.98 47.17
N ILE A 438 7.26 -25.62 47.24
CA ILE A 438 5.95 -24.97 47.37
C ILE A 438 5.28 -25.52 48.65
N ALA A 439 4.80 -24.63 49.52
CA ALA A 439 4.18 -24.97 50.80
C ALA A 439 5.03 -25.91 51.69
N GLY A 440 6.35 -25.73 51.68
CA GLY A 440 7.29 -26.54 52.48
C GLY A 440 7.60 -27.93 51.92
N GLN A 441 6.92 -28.36 50.83
CA GLN A 441 7.23 -29.60 50.12
C GLN A 441 8.18 -29.34 48.95
N GLN A 442 9.17 -30.21 48.81
CA GLN A 442 10.20 -30.12 47.78
C GLN A 442 9.70 -30.72 46.46
N VAL A 443 9.70 -29.89 45.42
CA VAL A 443 9.12 -30.18 44.10
C VAL A 443 10.19 -30.67 43.12
N TRP A 444 11.47 -30.28 43.32
CA TRP A 444 12.60 -30.73 42.51
C TRP A 444 13.76 -31.29 43.34
N THR A 445 14.33 -32.39 42.85
CA THR A 445 15.62 -32.94 43.26
C THR A 445 16.56 -32.91 42.06
N ALA A 446 17.41 -31.89 41.99
CA ALA A 446 18.54 -31.91 41.06
C ALA A 446 19.64 -32.81 41.66
N HIS A 447 19.89 -33.97 41.05
CA HIS A 447 21.17 -34.67 41.22
C HIS A 447 22.07 -34.25 40.06
N GLY A 448 22.92 -33.25 40.31
CA GLY A 448 24.02 -32.95 39.40
C GLY A 448 25.11 -34.01 39.53
N ALA A 449 24.98 -35.12 38.83
CA ALA A 449 26.15 -35.91 38.46
C ALA A 449 26.74 -35.26 37.21
N GLY A 450 27.95 -34.69 37.34
CA GLY A 450 28.65 -34.04 36.24
C GLY A 450 28.80 -34.99 35.05
N VAL A 451 28.38 -34.53 33.86
CA VAL A 451 28.65 -35.24 32.61
C VAL A 451 29.94 -34.67 32.03
N ALA A 452 30.93 -35.54 31.89
CA ALA A 452 32.23 -35.25 31.30
C ALA A 452 32.09 -35.08 29.78
N LEU A 453 32.80 -34.08 29.22
CA LEU A 453 32.98 -33.89 27.78
C LEU A 453 34.05 -34.86 27.26
N ASP A 454 33.85 -35.42 26.06
CA ASP A 454 34.86 -36.21 25.35
C ASP A 454 36.01 -35.28 24.89
N PRO A 455 37.29 -35.55 25.27
CA PRO A 455 38.38 -34.61 25.03
C PRO A 455 38.79 -34.39 23.57
N ASP A 456 38.36 -35.20 22.60
CA ASP A 456 38.97 -35.18 21.26
C ASP A 456 37.98 -35.09 20.08
N GLY A 457 36.70 -34.74 20.30
CA GLY A 457 35.71 -34.69 19.21
C GLY A 457 34.62 -33.62 19.28
N GLY A 458 34.38 -33.00 20.44
CA GLY A 458 33.38 -31.94 20.57
C GLY A 458 31.90 -32.35 20.42
N ASP A 459 31.59 -33.65 20.35
CA ASP A 459 30.22 -34.14 20.31
C ASP A 459 29.64 -34.36 21.73
N LEU A 460 28.38 -33.97 21.92
CA LEU A 460 27.61 -34.15 23.15
C LEU A 460 27.22 -35.62 23.33
N LEU A 461 27.69 -36.28 24.40
CA LEU A 461 27.17 -37.58 24.81
C LEU A 461 25.73 -37.41 25.31
N ALA A 462 24.77 -37.98 24.56
CA ALA A 462 23.36 -37.93 24.89
C ALA A 462 23.08 -38.59 26.25
N ALA A 463 22.63 -37.81 27.23
CA ALA A 463 22.08 -38.34 28.47
C ALA A 463 20.71 -38.99 28.18
N SER A 464 20.59 -40.29 28.46
CA SER A 464 19.39 -41.11 28.22
C SER A 464 18.15 -40.72 29.03
N ASP A 465 18.28 -39.74 29.92
CA ASP A 465 17.33 -39.52 31.02
C ASP A 465 16.46 -38.28 30.78
N ALA A 466 16.72 -37.51 29.71
CA ALA A 466 16.03 -36.25 29.43
C ALA A 466 14.66 -36.41 28.75
N ARG A 467 14.22 -37.65 28.48
CA ARG A 467 12.99 -37.93 27.71
C ARG A 467 11.81 -38.40 28.57
N GLY A 468 11.90 -38.30 29.89
CA GLY A 468 10.83 -38.66 30.81
C GLY A 468 10.54 -37.65 31.91
N ILE A 469 9.27 -37.53 32.29
CA ILE A 469 8.82 -36.78 33.47
C ILE A 469 8.27 -37.80 34.46
N ALA A 470 8.74 -37.76 35.71
CA ALA A 470 8.30 -38.69 36.78
C ALA A 470 8.40 -40.19 36.42
N GLY A 471 9.42 -40.60 35.67
CA GLY A 471 9.68 -42.00 35.32
C GLY A 471 8.85 -42.54 34.14
N GLN A 472 8.14 -41.68 33.40
CA GLN A 472 7.46 -42.05 32.16
C GLN A 472 8.04 -41.30 30.96
N THR A 473 8.40 -42.05 29.90
CA THR A 473 8.98 -41.52 28.66
C THR A 473 7.90 -40.84 27.81
N VAL A 474 8.09 -39.57 27.45
CA VAL A 474 7.06 -38.73 26.82
C VAL A 474 7.30 -38.55 25.31
N PHE A 475 8.50 -38.82 24.81
CA PHE A 475 8.86 -38.68 23.39
C PHE A 475 9.51 -39.95 22.83
N ALA A 476 9.06 -40.41 21.66
CA ALA A 476 9.60 -41.58 20.96
C ALA A 476 10.94 -41.26 20.27
N GLU A 477 11.79 -42.27 20.11
CA GLU A 477 13.14 -42.13 19.55
C GLU A 477 13.09 -42.05 18.02
N ALA A 478 13.61 -40.97 17.44
CA ALA A 478 13.75 -40.81 15.99
C ALA A 478 15.14 -41.29 15.55
N GLU A 479 15.19 -42.21 14.58
CA GLU A 479 16.43 -42.67 13.93
C GLU A 479 17.07 -41.52 13.13
N THR A 480 18.26 -41.10 13.53
CA THR A 480 19.09 -40.14 12.79
C THR A 480 19.72 -40.79 11.56
N ALA A 481 19.23 -40.43 10.37
CA ALA A 481 19.94 -40.64 9.11
C ALA A 481 20.90 -39.46 8.86
N THR A 482 22.20 -39.75 8.90
CA THR A 482 23.29 -38.85 8.52
C THR A 482 23.31 -38.60 7.02
N ALA A 483 23.34 -37.33 6.59
CA ALA A 483 23.74 -36.97 5.23
C ALA A 483 24.62 -35.71 5.23
N THR A 484 25.72 -35.85 4.49
CA THR A 484 26.95 -35.08 4.40
C THR A 484 26.83 -33.71 3.73
N VAL A 485 27.62 -32.75 4.24
CA VAL A 485 27.93 -31.46 3.61
C VAL A 485 28.75 -31.68 2.33
N ALA A 486 28.33 -31.06 1.23
CA ALA A 486 29.11 -30.96 -0.01
C ALA A 486 29.31 -29.48 -0.39
N GLU A 487 30.49 -29.22 -0.96
CA GLU A 487 31.14 -27.94 -1.22
C GLU A 487 30.40 -26.99 -2.19
N THR A 488 30.69 -25.70 -2.00
CA THR A 488 30.28 -24.53 -2.78
C THR A 488 30.83 -24.48 -4.21
N GLU A 489 30.00 -24.07 -5.18
CA GLU A 489 30.36 -23.36 -6.42
C GLU A 489 29.17 -22.51 -6.97
N PRO A 490 29.38 -21.55 -7.91
CA PRO A 490 28.89 -20.16 -7.79
C PRO A 490 27.62 -19.75 -8.58
N VAL A 491 26.98 -18.68 -8.07
CA VAL A 491 26.07 -17.64 -8.64
C VAL A 491 24.92 -18.06 -9.59
N VAL A 492 23.68 -17.78 -9.17
CA VAL A 492 22.48 -17.60 -10.02
C VAL A 492 21.57 -16.50 -9.42
N GLU A 493 21.01 -15.62 -10.27
CA GLU A 493 20.04 -14.55 -9.98
C GLU A 493 18.66 -15.08 -9.50
N THR A 494 17.97 -14.38 -8.57
CA THR A 494 16.57 -13.84 -8.68
C THR A 494 15.83 -13.53 -7.34
N VAL A 495 15.26 -12.30 -7.25
CA VAL A 495 14.04 -11.76 -6.54
C VAL A 495 13.82 -11.96 -5.00
N PRO A 496 12.77 -11.36 -4.37
CA PRO A 496 12.81 -10.20 -3.46
C PRO A 496 12.64 -10.56 -1.97
N THR A 497 12.85 -9.62 -1.05
CA THR A 497 12.59 -9.84 0.39
C THR A 497 11.83 -8.67 1.00
N VAL A 498 10.61 -8.95 1.44
CA VAL A 498 9.73 -8.10 2.27
C VAL A 498 10.25 -8.12 3.71
N THR A 499 10.30 -6.98 4.40
CA THR A 499 10.50 -6.94 5.87
C THR A 499 9.21 -6.51 6.56
N GLU A 500 8.28 -7.41 6.71
CA GLU A 500 7.85 -7.96 7.99
C GLU A 500 7.61 -7.08 9.28
N GLN A 501 7.81 -5.75 9.31
CA GLN A 501 7.51 -4.89 10.48
C GLN A 501 6.25 -4.02 10.39
N GLY A 502 5.35 -4.27 9.45
CA GLY A 502 4.15 -3.44 9.31
C GLY A 502 4.45 -1.97 8.99
N TYR A 503 5.56 -1.72 8.30
CA TYR A 503 5.79 -0.50 7.54
C TYR A 503 5.48 -0.81 6.08
N GLU A 504 4.48 -0.12 5.52
CA GLU A 504 4.01 -0.37 4.17
C GLU A 504 4.40 0.80 3.29
N ILE A 505 5.38 0.57 2.42
CA ILE A 505 5.54 1.29 1.16
C ILE A 505 5.96 0.25 0.11
N GLY A 506 5.06 -0.03 -0.84
CA GLY A 506 5.28 -0.82 -2.07
C GLY A 506 4.53 -0.12 -3.22
N GLU A 507 4.93 -0.19 -4.49
CA GLU A 507 5.07 -1.42 -5.29
C GLU A 507 5.67 -1.21 -6.70
N GLU A 508 6.00 -2.35 -7.32
CA GLU A 508 6.56 -2.62 -8.66
C GLU A 508 5.74 -2.14 -9.87
N HIS A 509 6.39 -2.01 -11.04
CA HIS A 509 5.76 -2.30 -12.35
C HIS A 509 6.79 -2.75 -13.42
N PRO A 510 6.62 -3.94 -14.04
CA PRO A 510 7.31 -4.35 -15.27
C PRO A 510 6.64 -3.75 -16.53
N GLY A 511 7.42 -3.43 -17.57
CA GLY A 511 6.95 -3.37 -18.98
C GLY A 511 7.05 -2.04 -19.76
N ILE A 512 7.31 -0.89 -19.13
CA ILE A 512 7.34 0.43 -19.83
C ILE A 512 8.62 0.59 -20.68
N HIS A 513 9.77 0.17 -20.15
CA HIS A 513 11.08 0.32 -20.80
C HIS A 513 11.22 -0.48 -22.10
N GLU A 514 10.55 -1.64 -22.21
CA GLU A 514 10.60 -2.46 -23.43
C GLU A 514 9.83 -1.82 -24.60
N SER A 515 8.73 -1.10 -24.32
CA SER A 515 7.94 -0.44 -25.35
C SER A 515 8.66 0.75 -25.95
N ASP A 516 9.27 1.60 -25.14
CA ASP A 516 9.97 2.79 -25.62
C ASP A 516 11.20 2.44 -26.47
N ALA A 517 11.99 1.46 -26.02
CA ALA A 517 13.15 0.96 -26.75
C ALA A 517 12.77 0.44 -28.14
N LEU A 518 11.59 -0.17 -28.27
CA LEU A 518 11.08 -0.73 -29.52
C LEU A 518 10.66 0.35 -30.52
N PHE A 519 10.06 1.47 -30.08
CA PHE A 519 9.77 2.61 -30.96
C PHE A 519 11.03 3.42 -31.31
N GLU A 520 12.01 3.50 -30.41
CA GLU A 520 13.30 4.13 -30.68
C GLU A 520 14.13 3.35 -31.70
N ALA A 521 14.18 2.02 -31.56
CA ALA A 521 14.80 1.14 -32.53
C ALA A 521 14.14 1.29 -33.91
N ARG A 522 12.80 1.30 -33.95
CA ARG A 522 12.04 1.54 -35.18
C ARG A 522 12.37 2.89 -35.82
N ALA A 523 12.35 3.97 -35.05
CA ALA A 523 12.68 5.31 -35.54
C ALA A 523 14.10 5.40 -36.10
N ALA A 524 15.07 4.76 -35.45
CA ALA A 524 16.45 4.69 -35.94
C ALA A 524 16.55 3.96 -37.29
N LEU A 525 15.84 2.84 -37.45
CA LEU A 525 15.75 2.13 -38.72
C LEU A 525 15.06 2.98 -39.80
N GLU A 526 13.98 3.68 -39.47
CA GLU A 526 13.24 4.56 -40.39
C GLU A 526 14.10 5.74 -40.86
N LEU A 527 14.90 6.33 -39.97
CA LEU A 527 15.87 7.36 -40.33
C LEU A 527 16.95 6.79 -41.27
N GLY A 528 17.37 5.54 -41.09
CA GLY A 528 18.26 4.85 -42.03
C GLY A 528 17.61 4.60 -43.39
N ALA A 529 16.35 4.16 -43.40
CA ALA A 529 15.57 3.93 -44.63
C ALA A 529 15.33 5.23 -45.40
N LEU A 530 15.08 6.34 -44.71
CA LEU A 530 14.99 7.69 -45.29
C LEU A 530 16.25 8.03 -46.09
N GLU A 531 17.45 7.82 -45.54
CA GLU A 531 18.72 8.15 -46.22
C GLU A 531 18.93 7.35 -47.52
N LEU A 532 18.36 6.14 -47.59
CA LEU A 532 18.47 5.27 -48.76
C LEU A 532 17.44 5.61 -49.84
N THR A 533 16.31 6.23 -49.48
CA THR A 533 15.13 6.37 -50.35
C THR A 533 14.86 7.82 -50.76
N LEU A 534 15.19 8.81 -49.92
CA LEU A 534 14.94 10.22 -50.19
C LEU A 534 15.64 10.68 -51.48
N GLY A 535 14.88 11.33 -52.37
CA GLY A 535 15.38 11.79 -53.68
C GLY A 535 15.62 10.67 -54.70
N ARG A 536 15.34 9.40 -54.35
CA ARG A 536 15.47 8.23 -55.24
C ARG A 536 14.14 7.57 -55.59
N MET A 537 13.05 8.01 -54.98
CA MET A 537 11.70 7.51 -55.26
C MET A 537 11.17 8.05 -56.59
N THR A 538 10.57 7.16 -57.39
CA THR A 538 9.82 7.55 -58.59
C THR A 538 8.48 8.22 -58.22
N SER A 539 7.90 8.99 -59.13
CA SER A 539 6.58 9.60 -58.93
C SER A 539 5.48 8.58 -58.62
N ARG A 540 5.60 7.35 -59.16
CA ARG A 540 4.67 6.25 -58.86
C ARG A 540 4.84 5.74 -57.42
N GLN A 541 6.08 5.63 -56.93
CA GLN A 541 6.35 5.19 -55.55
C GLN A 541 5.91 6.25 -54.53
N LEU A 542 6.13 7.54 -54.82
CA LEU A 542 5.61 8.63 -53.97
C LEU A 542 4.07 8.65 -53.91
N ALA A 543 3.40 8.40 -55.04
CA ALA A 543 1.94 8.29 -55.07
C ALA A 543 1.43 7.09 -54.24
N GLY A 544 2.13 5.95 -54.31
CA GLY A 544 1.83 4.77 -53.47
C GLY A 544 2.03 5.05 -51.98
N TYR A 545 3.12 5.73 -51.62
CA TYR A 545 3.41 6.07 -50.23
C TYR A 545 2.34 7.00 -49.64
N ARG A 546 1.87 7.97 -50.46
CA ARG A 546 0.79 8.89 -50.09
C ARG A 546 -0.54 8.16 -49.85
N LEU A 547 -0.87 7.19 -50.69
CA LEU A 547 -2.11 6.41 -50.54
C LEU A 547 -2.15 5.64 -49.22
N LEU A 548 -1.01 5.06 -48.81
CA LEU A 548 -0.89 4.38 -47.52
C LEU A 548 -0.99 5.35 -46.33
N ALA A 549 -0.42 6.55 -46.44
CA ALA A 549 -0.58 7.58 -45.42
C ALA A 549 -2.05 7.99 -45.26
N GLU A 550 -2.74 8.25 -46.38
CA GLU A 550 -4.15 8.62 -46.41
C GLU A 550 -5.08 7.51 -45.88
N ALA A 551 -4.69 6.24 -46.02
CA ALA A 551 -5.45 5.09 -45.51
C ALA A 551 -5.55 5.02 -43.98
N THR A 552 -4.69 5.73 -43.24
CA THR A 552 -4.73 5.75 -41.76
C THR A 552 -5.77 6.73 -41.21
N LEU A 553 -6.15 7.75 -41.98
CA LEU A 553 -7.01 8.85 -41.54
C LEU A 553 -8.42 8.44 -41.10
N PRO A 554 -9.14 7.51 -41.76
CA PRO A 554 -10.51 7.15 -41.37
C PRO A 554 -10.64 6.57 -39.96
N TYR A 555 -9.55 6.05 -39.41
CA TYR A 555 -9.52 5.35 -38.13
C TYR A 555 -9.14 6.25 -36.94
N VAL A 556 -8.87 7.53 -37.20
CA VAL A 556 -8.54 8.54 -36.18
C VAL A 556 -9.45 9.75 -36.34
N LYS A 557 -10.04 10.22 -35.23
CA LYS A 557 -10.87 11.42 -35.21
C LYS A 557 -10.41 12.35 -34.08
N GLY A 558 -9.70 13.41 -34.45
CA GLY A 558 -9.11 14.32 -33.47
C GLY A 558 -8.06 13.58 -32.65
N ASP A 559 -8.29 13.46 -31.36
CA ASP A 559 -7.41 12.80 -30.39
C ASP A 559 -7.86 11.37 -30.03
N SER A 560 -8.76 10.78 -30.82
CA SER A 560 -9.39 9.51 -30.48
C SER A 560 -9.32 8.49 -31.62
N PHE A 561 -9.13 7.22 -31.28
CA PHE A 561 -9.28 6.12 -32.23
C PHE A 561 -10.78 5.88 -32.53
N VAL A 562 -11.10 5.79 -33.81
CA VAL A 562 -12.40 5.26 -34.28
C VAL A 562 -12.33 3.73 -34.34
N ASP A 563 -11.19 3.20 -34.79
CA ASP A 563 -10.86 1.77 -34.77
C ASP A 563 -9.34 1.61 -34.60
N ALA A 564 -8.93 1.28 -33.37
CA ALA A 564 -7.50 1.15 -33.03
C ALA A 564 -6.83 -0.06 -33.70
N ALA A 565 -7.60 -1.12 -34.00
CA ALA A 565 -7.08 -2.32 -34.64
C ALA A 565 -6.78 -2.06 -36.12
N GLU A 566 -7.73 -1.45 -36.84
CA GLU A 566 -7.54 -1.07 -38.25
C GLU A 566 -6.49 0.04 -38.40
N TYR A 567 -6.41 0.99 -37.46
CA TYR A 567 -5.31 1.96 -37.43
C TYR A 567 -3.95 1.25 -37.27
N THR A 568 -3.84 0.27 -36.37
CA THR A 568 -2.58 -0.46 -36.16
C THR A 568 -2.15 -1.21 -37.42
N GLU A 569 -3.08 -1.82 -38.14
CA GLU A 569 -2.82 -2.52 -39.40
C GLU A 569 -2.35 -1.56 -40.50
N THR A 570 -3.08 -0.47 -40.71
CA THR A 570 -2.76 0.52 -41.76
C THR A 570 -1.50 1.33 -41.43
N ASN A 571 -1.24 1.62 -40.15
CA ASN A 571 0.02 2.20 -39.69
C ASN A 571 1.19 1.29 -40.03
N ALA A 572 1.11 -0.01 -39.70
CA ALA A 572 2.18 -0.95 -40.06
C ALA A 572 2.44 -0.97 -41.58
N ALA A 573 1.39 -1.04 -42.40
CA ALA A 573 1.52 -1.04 -43.86
C ALA A 573 2.23 0.22 -44.41
N PHE A 574 1.97 1.41 -43.84
CA PHE A 574 2.67 2.65 -44.20
C PHE A 574 4.18 2.57 -43.94
N HIS A 575 4.57 2.03 -42.79
CA HIS A 575 5.97 1.93 -42.39
C HIS A 575 6.73 0.81 -43.10
N ASP A 576 6.11 -0.36 -43.26
CA ASP A 576 6.62 -1.48 -44.05
C ASP A 576 6.98 -1.04 -45.49
N TYR A 577 6.17 -0.17 -46.09
CA TYR A 577 6.38 0.32 -47.44
C TYR A 577 7.69 1.10 -47.60
N LEU A 578 8.04 1.95 -46.62
CA LEU A 578 9.29 2.71 -46.64
C LEU A 578 10.50 1.76 -46.65
N PHE A 579 10.48 0.73 -45.81
CA PHE A 579 11.54 -0.28 -45.75
C PHE A 579 11.63 -1.11 -47.03
N GLY A 580 10.50 -1.49 -47.63
CA GLY A 580 10.48 -2.20 -48.92
C GLY A 580 11.10 -1.39 -50.06
N LEU A 581 10.94 -0.06 -50.05
CA LEU A 581 11.53 0.84 -51.05
C LEU A 581 13.05 0.96 -50.97
N THR A 582 13.67 0.56 -49.86
CA THR A 582 15.13 0.57 -49.71
C THR A 582 15.80 -0.48 -50.61
N GLY A 583 15.07 -1.52 -51.02
CA GLY A 583 15.62 -2.67 -51.73
C GLY A 583 16.61 -3.50 -50.91
N ASN A 584 16.60 -3.34 -49.57
CA ASN A 584 17.48 -4.04 -48.64
C ASN A 584 16.67 -5.01 -47.76
N ASP A 585 16.68 -6.28 -48.13
CA ASP A 585 15.93 -7.33 -47.44
C ASP A 585 16.35 -7.50 -45.96
N HIS A 586 17.61 -7.22 -45.63
CA HIS A 586 18.09 -7.30 -44.24
C HIS A 586 17.52 -6.17 -43.38
N LEU A 587 17.38 -4.97 -43.94
CA LEU A 587 16.82 -3.83 -43.23
C LEU A 587 15.31 -4.02 -42.98
N LEU A 588 14.59 -4.56 -43.98
CA LEU A 588 13.19 -4.93 -43.83
C LEU A 588 13.00 -6.03 -42.77
N ALA A 589 13.85 -7.07 -42.79
CA ALA A 589 13.81 -8.13 -41.79
C ALA A 589 14.12 -7.61 -40.38
N ALA A 590 15.08 -6.68 -40.22
CA ALA A 590 15.41 -6.07 -38.94
C ALA A 590 14.23 -5.27 -38.36
N TYR A 591 13.53 -4.50 -39.20
CA TYR A 591 12.33 -3.77 -38.78
C TYR A 591 11.19 -4.72 -38.41
N GLN A 592 10.93 -5.77 -39.20
CA GLN A 592 9.91 -6.77 -38.89
C GLN A 592 10.20 -7.52 -37.58
N ALA A 593 11.48 -7.80 -37.30
CA ALA A 593 11.92 -8.45 -36.07
C ALA A 593 11.69 -7.60 -34.81
N LEU A 594 11.51 -6.27 -34.92
CA LEU A 594 11.13 -5.43 -33.78
C LEU A 594 9.73 -5.75 -33.26
N GLY A 595 8.85 -6.37 -34.06
CA GLY A 595 7.52 -6.78 -33.59
C GLY A 595 6.58 -5.61 -33.23
N VAL A 596 6.83 -4.39 -33.73
CA VAL A 596 6.11 -3.19 -33.31
C VAL A 596 4.59 -3.29 -33.52
N LYS A 597 4.18 -3.87 -34.64
CA LYS A 597 2.77 -4.15 -34.93
C LYS A 597 2.12 -5.05 -33.86
N GLY A 598 2.82 -6.11 -33.45
CA GLY A 598 2.33 -7.04 -32.42
C GLY A 598 2.12 -6.32 -31.10
N ARG A 599 3.10 -5.53 -30.67
CA ARG A 599 3.02 -4.75 -29.43
C ARG A 599 1.92 -3.69 -29.47
N MET A 600 1.78 -2.97 -30.58
CA MET A 600 0.67 -2.03 -30.77
C MET A 600 -0.69 -2.74 -30.73
N GLY A 601 -0.82 -3.92 -31.33
CA GLY A 601 -2.06 -4.70 -31.32
C GLY A 601 -2.43 -5.30 -29.95
N GLU A 602 -1.47 -5.43 -29.04
CA GLU A 602 -1.71 -5.78 -27.64
C GLU A 602 -2.22 -4.55 -26.86
N VAL A 603 -1.44 -3.47 -26.90
CA VAL A 603 -1.63 -2.29 -26.04
C VAL A 603 -2.78 -1.41 -26.51
N LEU A 604 -2.89 -1.17 -27.82
CA LEU A 604 -3.90 -0.26 -28.37
C LEU A 604 -5.25 -0.93 -28.57
N ARG A 605 -5.38 -2.23 -28.29
CA ARG A 605 -6.59 -3.01 -28.57
C ARG A 605 -7.87 -2.37 -28.04
N ASN A 606 -7.79 -1.78 -26.86
CA ASN A 606 -8.90 -1.09 -26.20
C ASN A 606 -8.64 0.41 -26.00
N ALA A 607 -7.59 0.96 -26.63
CA ALA A 607 -7.24 2.36 -26.47
C ALA A 607 -8.27 3.24 -27.16
N THR A 608 -8.76 4.24 -26.44
CA THR A 608 -9.70 5.23 -26.97
C THR A 608 -8.97 6.49 -27.43
N TRP A 609 -7.81 6.78 -26.86
CA TRP A 609 -7.02 7.98 -27.14
C TRP A 609 -5.83 7.70 -28.08
N CYS A 610 -5.52 8.67 -28.93
CA CYS A 610 -4.29 8.74 -29.71
C CYS A 610 -3.80 10.18 -29.83
N HIS A 611 -2.51 10.39 -30.09
CA HIS A 611 -2.02 11.74 -30.28
C HIS A 611 -2.70 12.40 -31.51
N PRO A 612 -3.20 13.66 -31.43
CA PRO A 612 -3.96 14.30 -32.51
C PRO A 612 -3.31 14.38 -33.90
N LEU A 613 -1.99 14.17 -33.94
CA LEU A 613 -1.17 14.25 -35.16
C LEU A 613 -0.70 12.87 -35.65
N CYS A 614 -0.99 11.76 -34.97
CA CYS A 614 -0.39 10.46 -35.28
C CYS A 614 -0.71 9.93 -36.70
N ALA A 615 -1.86 10.32 -37.27
CA ALA A 615 -2.21 10.02 -38.66
C ALA A 615 -1.75 11.13 -39.62
N GLN A 616 -1.82 12.40 -39.18
CA GLN A 616 -1.39 13.55 -39.98
C GLN A 616 0.11 13.52 -40.28
N ASP A 617 0.91 13.03 -39.34
CA ASP A 617 2.36 12.87 -39.49
C ASP A 617 2.73 12.04 -40.71
N HIS A 618 1.96 10.99 -41.03
CA HIS A 618 2.23 10.17 -42.22
C HIS A 618 2.10 10.99 -43.49
N ILE A 619 1.10 11.86 -43.57
CA ILE A 619 0.90 12.76 -44.71
C ILE A 619 2.06 13.75 -44.81
N ASP A 620 2.42 14.37 -43.69
CA ASP A 620 3.47 15.38 -43.64
C ASP A 620 4.85 14.79 -43.98
N ILE A 621 5.11 13.54 -43.54
CA ILE A 621 6.31 12.78 -43.89
C ILE A 621 6.37 12.60 -45.41
N VAL A 622 5.29 12.11 -46.03
CA VAL A 622 5.25 11.89 -47.49
C VAL A 622 5.44 13.21 -48.26
N GLU A 623 4.89 14.32 -47.78
CA GLU A 623 5.13 15.64 -48.37
C GLU A 623 6.61 16.09 -48.27
N ALA A 624 7.27 15.79 -47.16
CA ALA A 624 8.70 16.05 -47.01
C ALA A 624 9.53 15.19 -47.97
N PHE A 625 9.14 13.93 -48.19
CA PHE A 625 9.74 13.06 -49.22
C PHE A 625 9.54 13.61 -50.64
N ALA A 626 8.33 14.06 -50.96
CA ALA A 626 8.00 14.59 -52.29
C ALA A 626 8.73 15.90 -52.61
N SER A 627 8.95 16.74 -51.60
CA SER A 627 9.71 17.99 -51.71
C SER A 627 11.22 17.79 -51.63
N GLY A 628 11.69 16.59 -51.28
CA GLY A 628 13.11 16.30 -51.06
C GLY A 628 13.70 17.01 -49.83
N ASN A 629 12.86 17.52 -48.93
CA ASN A 629 13.30 18.23 -47.73
C ASN A 629 13.71 17.22 -46.64
N ARG A 630 15.01 16.92 -46.63
CA ARG A 630 15.61 15.93 -45.71
C ARG A 630 15.42 16.29 -44.24
N ASP A 631 15.70 17.54 -43.87
CA ASP A 631 15.63 17.96 -42.47
C ASP A 631 14.19 17.91 -41.95
N ARG A 632 13.21 18.31 -42.78
CA ARG A 632 11.79 18.17 -42.48
C ARG A 632 11.38 16.71 -42.33
N ALA A 633 11.81 15.82 -43.24
CA ALA A 633 11.47 14.40 -43.18
C ALA A 633 12.05 13.72 -41.91
N ARG A 634 13.31 14.02 -41.56
CA ARG A 634 13.95 13.52 -40.32
C ARG A 634 13.21 14.01 -39.07
N GLY A 635 12.89 15.30 -39.04
CA GLY A 635 12.16 15.91 -37.93
C GLY A 635 10.79 15.29 -37.73
N LEU A 636 10.04 15.07 -38.83
CA LEU A 636 8.72 14.48 -38.79
C LEU A 636 8.73 13.00 -38.40
N ILE A 637 9.67 12.18 -38.89
CA ILE A 637 9.82 10.78 -38.46
C ILE A 637 10.12 10.69 -36.96
N SER A 638 11.04 11.52 -36.47
CA SER A 638 11.40 11.55 -35.05
C SER A 638 10.22 12.00 -34.18
N ALA A 639 9.49 13.02 -34.63
CA ALA A 639 8.32 13.54 -33.93
C ALA A 639 7.13 12.57 -33.97
N HIS A 640 6.92 11.85 -35.07
CA HIS A 640 5.95 10.76 -35.21
C HIS A 640 6.24 9.61 -34.24
N ALA A 641 7.52 9.25 -34.09
CA ALA A 641 7.95 8.23 -33.13
C ALA A 641 7.69 8.66 -31.68
N GLU A 642 7.98 9.91 -31.31
CA GLU A 642 7.72 10.42 -29.96
C GLU A 642 6.21 10.46 -29.64
N ARG A 643 5.38 10.89 -30.59
CA ARG A 643 3.92 10.88 -30.45
C ARG A 643 3.35 9.47 -30.40
N SER A 644 3.97 8.52 -31.10
CA SER A 644 3.63 7.10 -31.01
C SER A 644 3.97 6.55 -29.62
N LYS A 645 5.14 6.90 -29.04
CA LYS A 645 5.49 6.59 -27.64
C LYS A 645 4.49 7.18 -26.66
N GLN A 646 4.09 8.44 -26.83
CA GLN A 646 3.06 9.06 -25.98
C GLN A 646 1.71 8.34 -26.05
N THR A 647 1.28 7.96 -27.26
CA THR A 647 0.05 7.17 -27.48
C THR A 647 0.12 5.83 -26.74
N MET A 648 1.25 5.13 -26.83
CA MET A 648 1.45 3.84 -26.17
C MET A 648 1.54 3.97 -24.65
N ARG A 649 2.33 4.92 -24.13
CA ARG A 649 2.46 5.17 -22.68
C ARG A 649 1.11 5.50 -22.06
N ARG A 650 0.31 6.35 -22.71
CA ARG A 650 -1.04 6.66 -22.23
C ARG A 650 -1.96 5.46 -22.30
N ALA A 651 -1.95 4.69 -23.39
CA ALA A 651 -2.76 3.47 -23.49
C ALA A 651 -2.39 2.45 -22.39
N MET A 652 -1.11 2.26 -22.09
CA MET A 652 -0.64 1.41 -20.98
C MET A 652 -1.05 1.95 -19.61
N ALA A 653 -0.94 3.26 -19.39
CA ALA A 653 -1.34 3.90 -18.14
C ALA A 653 -2.86 3.82 -17.92
N ASP A 654 -3.65 4.09 -18.96
CA ASP A 654 -5.11 3.97 -18.94
C ASP A 654 -5.51 2.49 -18.70
N GLU A 655 -4.79 1.53 -19.30
CA GLU A 655 -4.98 0.11 -19.04
C GLU A 655 -4.66 -0.26 -17.59
N MET A 656 -3.52 0.15 -17.04
CA MET A 656 -3.16 -0.05 -15.63
C MET A 656 -4.17 0.60 -14.68
N ALA A 657 -4.59 1.83 -14.94
CA ALA A 657 -5.59 2.54 -14.16
C ALA A 657 -6.94 1.81 -14.18
N SER A 658 -7.33 1.27 -15.34
CA SER A 658 -8.55 0.45 -15.46
C SER A 658 -8.47 -0.90 -14.73
N ARG A 659 -7.26 -1.38 -14.39
CA ARG A 659 -7.07 -2.58 -13.56
C ARG A 659 -7.23 -2.27 -12.08
N ARG A 660 -7.04 -1.03 -11.62
CA ARG A 660 -7.20 -0.65 -10.22
C ARG A 660 -8.68 -0.39 -9.89
N PRO A 661 -9.24 -1.01 -8.84
CA PRO A 661 -10.61 -0.75 -8.41
C PRO A 661 -10.77 0.73 -8.03
N ARG A 662 -11.84 1.37 -8.49
CA ARG A 662 -12.09 2.80 -8.23
C ARG A 662 -12.46 3.07 -6.77
N PHE A 663 -13.16 2.13 -6.14
CA PHE A 663 -13.60 2.24 -4.74
C PHE A 663 -12.94 1.13 -3.92
N ILE A 664 -12.19 1.52 -2.89
CA ILE A 664 -11.55 0.60 -1.94
C ILE A 664 -11.87 1.03 -0.50
N THR A 665 -11.90 0.06 0.41
CA THR A 665 -11.95 0.28 1.85
C THR A 665 -10.80 -0.51 2.48
N PRO A 666 -9.63 0.13 2.71
CA PRO A 666 -8.41 -0.56 3.13
C PRO A 666 -8.62 -1.44 4.36
N GLY A 667 -8.07 -2.65 4.32
CA GLY A 667 -8.11 -3.60 5.44
C GLY A 667 -9.43 -4.35 5.63
N ARG A 668 -10.48 -4.12 4.84
CA ARG A 668 -11.79 -4.79 4.99
C ARG A 668 -11.68 -6.32 4.92
N PHE A 669 -10.75 -6.85 4.12
CA PHE A 669 -10.52 -8.28 3.97
C PHE A 669 -9.20 -8.75 4.61
N ALA A 670 -8.57 -7.91 5.43
CA ALA A 670 -7.30 -8.24 6.10
C ALA A 670 -7.39 -9.61 6.81
N GLY A 671 -6.46 -10.49 6.47
CA GLY A 671 -6.36 -11.84 7.03
C GLY A 671 -7.40 -12.85 6.50
N LYS A 672 -8.36 -12.45 5.66
CA LYS A 672 -9.39 -13.33 5.09
C LYS A 672 -8.89 -14.02 3.82
N VAL A 673 -9.34 -15.26 3.59
CA VAL A 673 -9.13 -16.03 2.37
C VAL A 673 -10.44 -16.10 1.58
N VAL A 674 -10.43 -15.57 0.37
CA VAL A 674 -11.62 -15.43 -0.47
C VAL A 674 -11.48 -16.21 -1.77
N ILE A 675 -12.40 -17.12 -2.05
CA ILE A 675 -12.51 -17.77 -3.35
C ILE A 675 -13.39 -16.90 -4.25
N VAL A 676 -12.89 -16.53 -5.43
CA VAL A 676 -13.67 -15.81 -6.45
C VAL A 676 -13.76 -16.66 -7.71
N THR A 677 -14.97 -17.06 -8.09
CA THR A 677 -15.19 -17.85 -9.31
C THR A 677 -15.50 -16.99 -10.53
N GLY A 678 -15.10 -17.43 -11.72
CA GLY A 678 -15.22 -16.62 -12.93
C GLY A 678 -14.27 -15.42 -12.91
N ALA A 679 -13.10 -15.60 -12.27
CA ALA A 679 -12.16 -14.52 -11.98
C ALA A 679 -11.39 -14.04 -13.22
N ALA A 680 -11.43 -14.72 -14.36
CA ALA A 680 -10.62 -14.36 -15.52
C ALA A 680 -11.08 -13.10 -16.27
N GLN A 681 -12.33 -12.63 -16.07
CA GLN A 681 -12.85 -11.42 -16.73
C GLN A 681 -14.07 -10.81 -16.03
N GLY A 682 -14.42 -9.59 -16.41
CA GLY A 682 -15.66 -8.92 -15.98
C GLY A 682 -15.76 -8.72 -14.47
N ILE A 683 -16.96 -8.93 -13.92
CA ILE A 683 -17.28 -8.69 -12.50
C ILE A 683 -16.36 -9.52 -11.58
N GLY A 684 -16.08 -10.77 -11.94
CA GLY A 684 -15.21 -11.65 -11.14
C GLY A 684 -13.79 -11.13 -11.06
N ALA A 685 -13.19 -10.75 -12.20
CA ALA A 685 -11.85 -10.15 -12.23
C ALA A 685 -11.78 -8.86 -11.40
N HIS A 686 -12.76 -7.96 -11.54
CA HIS A 686 -12.80 -6.72 -10.76
C HIS A 686 -13.01 -6.97 -9.26
N THR A 687 -13.83 -7.96 -8.90
CA THR A 687 -14.05 -8.35 -7.50
C THR A 687 -12.77 -8.92 -6.89
N ALA A 688 -12.04 -9.78 -7.62
CA ALA A 688 -10.76 -10.33 -7.17
C ALA A 688 -9.72 -9.22 -6.91
N ARG A 689 -9.52 -8.30 -7.86
CA ARG A 689 -8.60 -7.16 -7.69
C ARG A 689 -8.99 -6.28 -6.51
N ARG A 690 -10.29 -6.05 -6.32
CA ARG A 690 -10.78 -5.27 -5.18
C ARG A 690 -10.53 -5.93 -3.84
N ILE A 691 -10.78 -7.22 -3.72
CA ILE A 691 -10.54 -7.93 -2.45
C ILE A 691 -9.07 -7.85 -2.06
N VAL A 692 -8.16 -8.01 -3.03
CA VAL A 692 -6.74 -7.91 -2.73
C VAL A 692 -6.32 -6.48 -2.37
N ALA A 693 -6.82 -5.48 -3.09
CA ALA A 693 -6.62 -4.07 -2.72
C ALA A 693 -7.21 -3.69 -1.34
N GLU A 694 -8.15 -4.49 -0.82
CA GLU A 694 -8.74 -4.33 0.52
C GLU A 694 -8.10 -5.30 1.56
N GLY A 695 -6.97 -5.95 1.23
CA GLY A 695 -6.14 -6.74 2.15
C GLY A 695 -6.44 -8.24 2.19
N GLY A 696 -7.28 -8.76 1.29
CA GLY A 696 -7.67 -10.17 1.25
C GLY A 696 -6.71 -11.05 0.43
N ARG A 697 -6.62 -12.32 0.80
CA ARG A 697 -5.96 -13.38 0.00
C ARG A 697 -6.97 -14.01 -0.93
N VAL A 698 -6.69 -14.10 -2.22
CA VAL A 698 -7.68 -14.55 -3.21
C VAL A 698 -7.28 -15.85 -3.88
N VAL A 699 -8.24 -16.77 -4.00
CA VAL A 699 -8.18 -17.90 -4.94
C VAL A 699 -8.98 -17.53 -6.18
N CYS A 700 -8.28 -17.23 -7.26
CA CYS A 700 -8.88 -16.88 -8.54
C CYS A 700 -9.22 -18.16 -9.31
N ALA A 701 -10.51 -18.52 -9.36
CA ALA A 701 -10.98 -19.73 -10.00
C ALA A 701 -11.65 -19.44 -11.36
N ASP A 702 -11.20 -20.10 -12.41
CA ASP A 702 -11.81 -20.05 -13.74
C ASP A 702 -11.46 -21.31 -14.55
N ARG A 703 -12.18 -21.57 -15.64
CA ARG A 703 -11.79 -22.62 -16.60
C ARG A 703 -10.70 -22.14 -17.57
N SER A 704 -10.57 -20.83 -17.72
CA SER A 704 -9.63 -20.21 -18.65
C SER A 704 -8.28 -19.94 -17.98
N GLU A 705 -7.21 -20.20 -18.72
CA GLU A 705 -5.85 -19.85 -18.30
C GLU A 705 -5.60 -18.34 -18.19
N PHE A 706 -6.49 -17.48 -18.71
CA PHE A 706 -6.38 -16.03 -18.53
C PHE A 706 -6.46 -15.60 -17.06
N VAL A 707 -6.91 -16.49 -16.16
CA VAL A 707 -6.82 -16.26 -14.72
C VAL A 707 -5.36 -16.06 -14.25
N ASN A 708 -4.37 -16.60 -14.98
CA ASN A 708 -2.95 -16.35 -14.73
C ASN A 708 -2.61 -14.86 -14.79
N GLU A 709 -3.20 -14.13 -15.74
CA GLU A 709 -2.95 -12.70 -15.91
C GLU A 709 -3.52 -11.91 -14.74
N ILE A 710 -4.67 -12.35 -14.20
CA ILE A 710 -5.26 -11.71 -13.01
C ILE A 710 -4.41 -11.97 -11.77
N VAL A 711 -3.88 -13.18 -11.63
CA VAL A 711 -2.97 -13.50 -10.52
C VAL A 711 -1.67 -12.70 -10.66
N SER A 712 -1.09 -12.62 -11.86
CA SER A 712 0.09 -11.78 -12.12
C SER A 712 -0.19 -10.31 -11.81
N ASP A 713 -1.26 -9.74 -12.38
CA ASP A 713 -1.67 -8.35 -12.15
C ASP A 713 -1.75 -7.99 -10.67
N VAL A 714 -2.27 -8.92 -9.86
CA VAL A 714 -2.48 -8.72 -8.43
C VAL A 714 -1.20 -8.96 -7.64
N THR A 715 -0.36 -9.90 -8.07
CA THR A 715 0.92 -10.21 -7.42
C THR A 715 1.96 -9.12 -7.68
N ASP A 716 1.98 -8.57 -8.91
CA ASP A 716 2.81 -7.42 -9.31
C ASP A 716 2.41 -6.16 -8.52
N LEU A 717 1.16 -6.13 -8.02
CA LEU A 717 0.64 -5.15 -7.08
C LEU A 717 0.70 -5.67 -5.62
N GLY A 718 1.77 -6.40 -5.28
CA GLY A 718 2.12 -6.90 -3.93
C GLY A 718 1.04 -7.70 -3.19
N GLY A 719 -0.01 -8.07 -3.92
CA GLY A 719 -1.18 -8.76 -3.43
C GLY A 719 -1.02 -10.27 -3.43
N GLN A 720 -1.79 -10.95 -2.58
CA GLN A 720 -1.73 -12.41 -2.49
C GLN A 720 -2.88 -13.05 -3.27
N ALA A 721 -2.55 -13.67 -4.40
CA ALA A 721 -3.49 -14.44 -5.19
C ALA A 721 -2.90 -15.77 -5.65
N VAL A 722 -3.74 -16.81 -5.70
CA VAL A 722 -3.39 -18.10 -6.31
C VAL A 722 -4.44 -18.47 -7.35
N LYS A 723 -3.99 -19.06 -8.46
CA LYS A 723 -4.89 -19.55 -9.50
C LYS A 723 -5.47 -20.91 -9.15
N SER A 724 -6.69 -21.15 -9.62
CA SER A 724 -7.26 -22.49 -9.68
C SER A 724 -7.97 -22.68 -11.02
N ILE A 725 -7.33 -23.41 -11.93
CA ILE A 725 -7.93 -23.74 -13.24
C ILE A 725 -8.83 -24.96 -13.04
N ALA A 726 -10.15 -24.74 -13.10
CA ALA A 726 -11.12 -25.80 -12.85
C ALA A 726 -12.43 -25.59 -13.62
N ASP A 727 -13.06 -26.69 -14.04
CA ASP A 727 -14.40 -26.64 -14.59
C ASP A 727 -15.46 -26.79 -13.50
N LEU A 728 -16.05 -25.66 -13.13
CA LEU A 728 -17.08 -25.58 -12.10
C LEU A 728 -18.42 -26.19 -12.53
N GLU A 729 -18.61 -26.60 -13.79
CA GLU A 729 -19.78 -27.40 -14.19
C GLU A 729 -19.75 -28.82 -13.61
N THR A 730 -18.67 -29.20 -12.92
CA THR A 730 -18.52 -30.48 -12.23
C THR A 730 -18.29 -30.28 -10.73
N TYR A 731 -18.72 -31.25 -9.92
CA TYR A 731 -18.43 -31.24 -8.48
C TYR A 731 -16.94 -31.38 -8.20
N ASP A 732 -16.22 -32.23 -8.94
CA ASP A 732 -14.78 -32.43 -8.76
C ASP A 732 -14.00 -31.14 -9.04
N GLY A 733 -14.39 -30.38 -10.08
CA GLY A 733 -13.85 -29.06 -10.33
C GLY A 733 -14.09 -28.10 -9.17
N ALA A 734 -15.30 -28.03 -8.64
CA ALA A 734 -15.61 -27.20 -7.46
C ALA A 734 -14.83 -27.62 -6.21
N ALA A 735 -14.71 -28.93 -5.95
CA ALA A 735 -13.94 -29.47 -4.85
C ALA A 735 -12.44 -29.14 -4.97
N SER A 736 -11.89 -29.20 -6.18
CA SER A 736 -10.48 -28.86 -6.43
C SER A 736 -10.15 -27.39 -6.13
N VAL A 737 -11.09 -26.46 -6.38
CA VAL A 737 -10.92 -25.04 -6.04
C VAL A 737 -10.86 -24.84 -4.52
N VAL A 738 -11.75 -25.50 -3.78
CA VAL A 738 -11.75 -25.45 -2.31
C VAL A 738 -10.49 -26.11 -1.74
N ALA A 739 -10.07 -27.24 -2.31
CA ALA A 739 -8.82 -27.90 -1.93
C ALA A 739 -7.62 -26.98 -2.14
N THR A 740 -7.53 -26.28 -3.28
CA THR A 740 -6.47 -25.30 -3.56
C THR A 740 -6.42 -24.21 -2.48
N ALA A 741 -7.57 -23.70 -2.04
CA ALA A 741 -7.65 -22.69 -0.99
C ALA A 741 -7.14 -23.22 0.37
N ILE A 742 -7.54 -24.44 0.74
CA ILE A 742 -7.13 -25.09 1.99
C ILE A 742 -5.64 -25.47 1.97
N GLU A 743 -5.15 -26.01 0.86
CA GLU A 743 -3.74 -26.40 0.71
C GLU A 743 -2.81 -25.18 0.72
N THR A 744 -3.23 -24.07 0.11
CA THR A 744 -2.41 -22.86 0.02
C THR A 744 -2.48 -22.00 1.27
N TYR A 745 -3.69 -21.78 1.82
CA TYR A 745 -3.93 -20.81 2.88
C TYR A 745 -4.53 -21.40 4.17
N GLY A 746 -4.77 -22.70 4.21
CA GLY A 746 -5.26 -23.42 5.40
C GLY A 746 -6.74 -23.25 5.72
N ARG A 747 -7.47 -22.36 5.03
CA ARG A 747 -8.86 -22.00 5.35
C ARG A 747 -9.60 -21.39 4.15
N VAL A 748 -10.93 -21.26 4.28
CA VAL A 748 -11.78 -20.46 3.39
C VAL A 748 -12.73 -19.62 4.24
N ASP A 749 -12.64 -18.30 4.13
CA ASP A 749 -13.49 -17.36 4.86
C ASP A 749 -14.71 -16.92 4.05
N VAL A 750 -14.48 -16.68 2.76
CA VAL A 750 -15.52 -16.17 1.85
C VAL A 750 -15.50 -16.97 0.54
N LEU A 751 -16.68 -17.37 0.07
CA LEU A 751 -16.89 -17.88 -1.29
C LEU A 751 -17.74 -16.88 -2.09
N ILE A 752 -17.22 -16.42 -3.22
CA ILE A 752 -17.92 -15.56 -4.17
C ILE A 752 -18.20 -16.36 -5.44
N ASN A 753 -19.46 -16.73 -5.63
CA ASN A 753 -19.93 -17.48 -6.80
C ASN A 753 -20.35 -16.52 -7.91
N ASN A 754 -19.46 -16.27 -8.87
CA ASN A 754 -19.72 -15.34 -9.97
C ASN A 754 -19.82 -16.00 -11.37
N VAL A 755 -19.47 -17.28 -11.51
CA VAL A 755 -19.65 -17.99 -12.79
C VAL A 755 -21.12 -18.00 -13.24
N GLY A 756 -21.31 -17.72 -14.53
CA GLY A 756 -22.60 -17.79 -15.22
C GLY A 756 -22.74 -16.72 -16.30
N GLY A 757 -23.99 -16.54 -16.73
CA GLY A 757 -24.39 -15.51 -17.69
C GLY A 757 -25.00 -16.13 -18.93
N ALA A 758 -26.07 -15.51 -19.43
CA ALA A 758 -26.83 -16.02 -20.56
C ALA A 758 -25.93 -16.35 -21.76
N ILE A 759 -26.08 -17.58 -22.26
CA ILE A 759 -25.40 -18.11 -23.43
C ILE A 759 -26.18 -17.72 -24.69
N ASN A 760 -27.50 -17.91 -24.69
CA ASN A 760 -28.36 -17.72 -25.86
C ASN A 760 -29.44 -16.66 -25.66
N PHE A 761 -29.80 -15.95 -26.74
CA PHE A 761 -30.80 -14.88 -26.76
C PHE A 761 -31.81 -15.11 -27.89
N LYS A 762 -32.99 -15.64 -27.56
CA LYS A 762 -34.09 -15.94 -28.50
C LYS A 762 -35.41 -16.23 -27.77
N PRO A 763 -36.57 -16.23 -28.44
CA PRO A 763 -37.82 -16.70 -27.85
C PRO A 763 -37.68 -18.11 -27.28
N PHE A 764 -38.36 -18.40 -26.17
CA PHE A 764 -38.16 -19.65 -25.43
C PHE A 764 -38.42 -20.91 -26.27
N VAL A 765 -39.40 -20.86 -27.17
CA VAL A 765 -39.75 -21.96 -28.08
C VAL A 765 -38.64 -22.33 -29.07
N GLU A 766 -37.64 -21.46 -29.24
CA GLU A 766 -36.51 -21.66 -30.16
C GLU A 766 -35.29 -22.31 -29.47
N PHE A 767 -35.33 -22.53 -28.15
CA PHE A 767 -34.26 -23.21 -27.44
C PHE A 767 -34.35 -24.72 -27.67
N THR A 768 -33.21 -25.35 -27.95
CA THR A 768 -33.11 -26.81 -27.94
C THR A 768 -32.88 -27.32 -26.52
N ASP A 769 -33.18 -28.59 -26.29
CA ASP A 769 -32.93 -29.26 -25.01
C ASP A 769 -31.47 -29.12 -24.55
N GLU A 770 -30.51 -29.23 -25.47
CA GLU A 770 -29.08 -29.09 -25.20
C GLU A 770 -28.72 -27.68 -24.75
N GLN A 771 -29.32 -26.66 -25.36
CA GLN A 771 -29.08 -25.26 -25.00
C GLN A 771 -29.69 -24.92 -23.64
N ILE A 772 -30.85 -25.50 -23.30
CA ILE A 772 -31.45 -25.36 -21.98
C ILE A 772 -30.53 -26.00 -20.93
N ARG A 773 -30.09 -27.25 -21.15
CA ARG A 773 -29.18 -27.94 -20.23
C ARG A 773 -27.87 -27.18 -20.04
N ALA A 774 -27.23 -26.77 -21.13
CA ALA A 774 -25.99 -26.00 -21.08
C ALA A 774 -26.13 -24.69 -20.27
N GLU A 775 -27.27 -24.01 -20.37
CA GLU A 775 -27.53 -22.80 -19.58
C GLU A 775 -27.69 -23.12 -18.09
N ILE A 776 -28.42 -24.19 -17.74
CA ILE A 776 -28.59 -24.63 -16.34
C ILE A 776 -27.25 -25.08 -15.74
N ASP A 777 -26.48 -25.89 -16.47
CA ASP A 777 -25.19 -26.39 -16.03
C ASP A 777 -24.22 -25.22 -15.76
N ARG A 778 -24.13 -24.27 -16.69
CA ARG A 778 -23.25 -23.10 -16.55
C ARG A 778 -23.69 -22.13 -15.45
N SER A 779 -24.98 -21.81 -15.37
CA SER A 779 -25.49 -20.68 -14.58
C SER A 779 -26.10 -21.05 -13.23
N LEU A 780 -26.43 -22.33 -12.98
CA LEU A 780 -26.98 -22.81 -11.70
C LEU A 780 -26.09 -23.87 -11.05
N MET A 781 -25.71 -24.92 -11.78
CA MET A 781 -25.00 -26.05 -11.20
C MET A 781 -23.62 -25.66 -10.64
N THR A 782 -22.93 -24.73 -11.30
CA THR A 782 -21.67 -24.15 -10.82
C THR A 782 -21.77 -23.59 -9.41
N THR A 783 -22.85 -22.87 -9.08
CA THR A 783 -23.08 -22.31 -7.75
C THR A 783 -23.44 -23.41 -6.74
N LEU A 784 -24.29 -24.36 -7.11
CA LEU A 784 -24.65 -25.50 -6.26
C LEU A 784 -23.42 -26.31 -5.85
N TYR A 785 -22.56 -26.64 -6.81
CA TYR A 785 -21.36 -27.44 -6.55
C TYR A 785 -20.35 -26.69 -5.70
N ALA A 786 -20.11 -25.41 -5.98
CA ALA A 786 -19.19 -24.58 -5.19
C ALA A 786 -19.66 -24.42 -3.73
N CYS A 787 -20.95 -24.11 -3.52
CA CYS A 787 -21.52 -24.06 -2.17
C CYS A 787 -21.37 -25.41 -1.46
N ARG A 788 -21.75 -26.51 -2.11
CA ARG A 788 -21.64 -27.86 -1.54
C ARG A 788 -20.19 -28.21 -1.17
N ALA A 789 -19.22 -27.81 -1.99
CA ALA A 789 -17.81 -28.09 -1.77
C ALA A 789 -17.22 -27.30 -0.59
N VAL A 790 -17.61 -26.02 -0.41
CA VAL A 790 -17.01 -25.16 0.63
C VAL A 790 -17.61 -25.40 2.03
N LEU A 791 -18.89 -25.74 2.11
CA LEU A 791 -19.64 -25.82 3.36
C LEU A 791 -18.99 -26.69 4.44
N PRO A 792 -18.46 -27.91 4.16
CA PRO A 792 -17.81 -28.71 5.18
C PRO A 792 -16.66 -27.99 5.90
N SER A 793 -15.86 -27.20 5.17
CA SER A 793 -14.74 -26.44 5.76
C SER A 793 -15.23 -25.28 6.63
N MET A 794 -16.25 -24.54 6.18
CA MET A 794 -16.84 -23.43 6.94
C MET A 794 -17.55 -23.92 8.20
N VAL A 795 -18.28 -25.05 8.12
CA VAL A 795 -18.95 -25.67 9.27
C VAL A 795 -17.93 -26.14 10.30
N ALA A 796 -16.84 -26.79 9.86
CA ALA A 796 -15.76 -27.21 10.75
C ALA A 796 -15.08 -26.01 11.45
N HIS A 797 -14.99 -24.86 10.76
CA HIS A 797 -14.44 -23.63 11.32
C HIS A 797 -15.42 -22.83 12.18
N GLY A 798 -16.73 -23.08 12.06
CA GLY A 798 -17.80 -22.36 12.77
C GLY A 798 -18.04 -20.94 12.25
N SER A 799 -17.58 -20.62 11.04
CA SER A 799 -17.77 -19.30 10.42
C SER A 799 -17.60 -19.37 8.90
N GLY A 800 -18.31 -18.53 8.17
CA GLY A 800 -18.04 -18.31 6.75
C GLY A 800 -19.06 -17.40 6.08
N VAL A 801 -18.70 -16.87 4.91
CA VAL A 801 -19.62 -16.05 4.09
C VAL A 801 -19.69 -16.61 2.67
N ILE A 802 -20.89 -16.78 2.15
CA ILE A 802 -21.12 -17.15 0.75
C ILE A 802 -21.89 -16.01 0.09
N VAL A 803 -21.30 -15.41 -0.94
CA VAL A 803 -21.94 -14.41 -1.80
C VAL A 803 -22.20 -15.02 -3.16
N ASN A 804 -23.48 -15.25 -3.47
CA ASN A 804 -23.89 -15.73 -4.78
C ASN A 804 -24.20 -14.56 -5.71
N VAL A 805 -23.57 -14.51 -6.88
CA VAL A 805 -23.91 -13.53 -7.91
C VAL A 805 -25.03 -14.09 -8.77
N SER A 806 -26.25 -13.65 -8.45
CA SER A 806 -27.47 -13.92 -9.20
C SER A 806 -27.57 -13.00 -10.42
N SER A 807 -28.75 -12.42 -10.68
CA SER A 807 -29.00 -11.47 -11.77
C SER A 807 -30.35 -10.79 -11.54
N ALA A 808 -30.48 -9.52 -11.88
CA ALA A 808 -31.80 -8.88 -11.96
C ALA A 808 -32.65 -9.51 -13.07
N ALA A 809 -32.05 -10.13 -14.09
CA ALA A 809 -32.76 -10.80 -15.18
C ALA A 809 -33.58 -12.06 -14.82
N THR A 810 -34.03 -12.25 -13.58
CA THR A 810 -34.95 -13.33 -13.21
C THR A 810 -36.30 -13.24 -13.95
N ARG A 811 -36.65 -12.07 -14.49
CA ARG A 811 -37.80 -11.87 -15.39
C ARG A 811 -37.34 -11.38 -16.78
N GLY A 812 -36.14 -11.77 -17.19
CA GLY A 812 -35.55 -11.43 -18.48
C GLY A 812 -36.22 -12.14 -19.66
N ILE A 813 -36.52 -11.41 -20.73
CA ILE A 813 -37.01 -11.96 -22.00
C ILE A 813 -35.87 -12.50 -22.85
N HIS A 814 -36.23 -13.43 -23.74
CA HIS A 814 -35.32 -14.08 -24.69
C HIS A 814 -34.14 -14.86 -24.08
N ARG A 815 -34.12 -15.05 -22.75
CA ARG A 815 -33.08 -15.81 -22.03
C ARG A 815 -33.69 -16.63 -20.88
N ILE A 816 -34.88 -17.20 -21.10
CA ILE A 816 -35.68 -17.83 -20.03
C ILE A 816 -34.93 -18.91 -19.24
N PRO A 817 -34.13 -19.82 -19.85
CA PRO A 817 -33.35 -20.79 -19.06
C PRO A 817 -32.35 -20.12 -18.11
N TYR A 818 -31.74 -19.01 -18.52
CA TYR A 818 -30.87 -18.20 -17.66
C TYR A 818 -31.67 -17.52 -16.53
N SER A 819 -32.84 -16.97 -16.86
CA SER A 819 -33.76 -16.38 -15.87
C SER A 819 -34.15 -17.40 -14.79
N ALA A 820 -34.46 -18.63 -15.20
CA ALA A 820 -34.77 -19.75 -14.31
C ALA A 820 -33.56 -20.16 -13.46
N ALA A 821 -32.36 -20.27 -14.05
CA ALA A 821 -31.12 -20.57 -13.33
C ALA A 821 -30.84 -19.54 -12.22
N LYS A 822 -30.94 -18.24 -12.53
CA LYS A 822 -30.69 -17.17 -11.55
C LYS A 822 -31.80 -17.06 -10.50
N GLY A 823 -33.05 -17.39 -10.85
CA GLY A 823 -34.10 -17.62 -9.85
C GLY A 823 -33.77 -18.78 -8.90
N GLY A 824 -33.17 -19.85 -9.42
CA GLY A 824 -32.64 -20.96 -8.61
C GLY A 824 -31.55 -20.52 -7.63
N ILE A 825 -30.62 -19.65 -8.06
CA ILE A 825 -29.60 -19.08 -7.16
C ILE A 825 -30.24 -18.30 -6.00
N ASN A 826 -31.31 -17.53 -6.26
CA ASN A 826 -32.03 -16.81 -5.20
C ASN A 826 -32.63 -17.81 -4.18
N ALA A 827 -33.23 -18.89 -4.65
CA ALA A 827 -33.80 -19.93 -3.78
C ALA A 827 -32.74 -20.67 -2.95
N ILE A 828 -31.60 -21.02 -3.57
CA ILE A 828 -30.47 -21.67 -2.87
C ILE A 828 -29.89 -20.74 -1.81
N THR A 829 -29.75 -19.45 -2.11
CA THR A 829 -29.26 -18.44 -1.15
C THR A 829 -30.13 -18.41 0.10
N ALA A 830 -31.45 -18.32 -0.05
CA ALA A 830 -32.38 -18.33 1.07
C ALA A 830 -32.36 -19.66 1.85
N SER A 831 -32.29 -20.79 1.14
CA SER A 831 -32.32 -22.13 1.76
C SER A 831 -31.05 -22.41 2.55
N LEU A 832 -29.87 -22.13 1.98
CA LEU A 832 -28.59 -22.30 2.66
C LEU A 832 -28.44 -21.36 3.86
N ALA A 833 -28.93 -20.12 3.77
CA ALA A 833 -28.95 -19.21 4.90
C ALA A 833 -29.78 -19.77 6.06
N MET A 834 -30.97 -20.32 5.77
CA MET A 834 -31.84 -20.94 6.78
C MET A 834 -31.19 -22.19 7.41
N GLU A 835 -30.49 -23.00 6.62
CA GLU A 835 -29.91 -24.27 7.08
C GLU A 835 -28.61 -24.08 7.87
N TYR A 836 -27.76 -23.12 7.50
CA TYR A 836 -26.39 -23.00 8.04
C TYR A 836 -26.15 -21.79 8.96
N ALA A 837 -27.19 -20.98 9.26
CA ALA A 837 -27.03 -19.84 10.16
C ALA A 837 -26.51 -20.25 11.55
N ASP A 838 -26.99 -21.36 12.11
CA ASP A 838 -26.56 -21.89 13.41
C ASP A 838 -25.09 -22.35 13.41
N ASN A 839 -24.49 -22.54 12.23
CA ASN A 839 -23.07 -22.84 12.07
C ASN A 839 -22.20 -21.57 11.92
N GLY A 840 -22.76 -20.38 12.10
CA GLY A 840 -22.06 -19.11 11.91
C GLY A 840 -21.81 -18.76 10.44
N ILE A 841 -22.55 -19.38 9.51
CA ILE A 841 -22.37 -19.18 8.06
C ILE A 841 -23.45 -18.24 7.53
N ARG A 842 -22.99 -17.19 6.86
CA ARG A 842 -23.85 -16.18 6.23
C ARG A 842 -23.94 -16.43 4.73
N VAL A 843 -25.15 -16.47 4.19
CA VAL A 843 -25.35 -16.69 2.75
C VAL A 843 -26.22 -15.58 2.19
N VAL A 844 -25.70 -14.87 1.19
CA VAL A 844 -26.34 -13.70 0.58
C VAL A 844 -26.15 -13.74 -0.93
N ALA A 845 -26.90 -12.90 -1.64
CA ALA A 845 -26.72 -12.75 -3.08
C ALA A 845 -26.76 -11.29 -3.53
N THR A 846 -25.99 -10.99 -4.56
CA THR A 846 -26.21 -9.79 -5.38
C THR A 846 -26.97 -10.18 -6.64
N ALA A 847 -27.78 -9.27 -7.18
CA ALA A 847 -28.48 -9.46 -8.45
C ALA A 847 -28.11 -8.32 -9.42
N PRO A 848 -26.99 -8.46 -10.16
CA PRO A 848 -26.55 -7.47 -11.13
C PRO A 848 -27.54 -7.23 -12.27
N GLY A 849 -27.67 -5.97 -12.68
CA GLY A 849 -28.35 -5.57 -13.92
C GLY A 849 -27.42 -5.58 -15.14
N GLY A 850 -27.85 -4.91 -16.22
CA GLY A 850 -26.98 -4.63 -17.36
C GLY A 850 -25.70 -3.95 -16.89
N THR A 851 -24.54 -4.53 -17.21
CA THR A 851 -23.23 -4.06 -16.75
C THR A 851 -22.37 -3.76 -17.96
N GLU A 852 -21.81 -2.56 -17.99
CA GLU A 852 -20.85 -2.10 -18.97
C GLU A 852 -19.50 -2.76 -18.68
N ALA A 853 -19.00 -3.51 -19.65
CA ALA A 853 -17.75 -4.25 -19.53
C ALA A 853 -17.07 -4.32 -20.91
N PRO A 854 -15.73 -4.44 -20.94
CA PRO A 854 -15.01 -4.67 -22.19
C PRO A 854 -15.50 -5.94 -22.92
N PRO A 855 -15.23 -6.06 -24.23
CA PRO A 855 -15.51 -7.28 -24.98
C PRO A 855 -14.94 -8.53 -24.28
N ARG A 856 -15.73 -9.60 -24.22
CA ARG A 856 -15.35 -10.82 -23.51
C ARG A 856 -14.20 -11.52 -24.22
N ARG A 857 -13.15 -11.83 -23.46
CA ARG A 857 -12.01 -12.66 -23.90
C ARG A 857 -12.37 -14.14 -23.85
N VAL A 858 -13.07 -14.55 -22.79
CA VAL A 858 -13.61 -15.91 -22.68
C VAL A 858 -15.04 -15.89 -23.19
N SER A 859 -15.24 -16.48 -24.38
CA SER A 859 -16.58 -16.62 -24.94
C SER A 859 -17.45 -17.50 -24.05
N ARG A 860 -18.74 -17.15 -23.98
CA ARG A 860 -19.78 -17.98 -23.36
C ARG A 860 -20.35 -19.01 -24.32
N GLY A 861 -19.94 -18.98 -25.59
CA GLY A 861 -20.58 -19.74 -26.67
C GLY A 861 -21.81 -19.05 -27.24
N THR A 862 -21.97 -17.74 -27.00
CA THR A 862 -23.08 -16.97 -27.56
C THR A 862 -22.95 -16.88 -29.07
N PRO A 863 -23.95 -17.36 -29.84
CA PRO A 863 -23.90 -17.30 -31.29
C PRO A 863 -24.10 -15.87 -31.79
N THR A 864 -23.35 -15.47 -32.82
CA THR A 864 -23.59 -14.22 -33.54
C THR A 864 -24.91 -14.32 -34.32
N PRO A 865 -25.80 -13.31 -34.25
CA PRO A 865 -27.01 -13.28 -35.07
C PRO A 865 -26.70 -13.40 -36.57
N GLN A 866 -27.41 -14.28 -37.26
CA GLN A 866 -27.24 -14.56 -38.70
C GLN A 866 -28.40 -14.03 -39.55
N SER A 867 -29.47 -13.53 -38.93
CA SER A 867 -30.64 -12.97 -39.61
C SER A 867 -31.17 -11.74 -38.87
N GLU A 868 -31.94 -10.90 -39.57
CA GLU A 868 -32.60 -9.74 -38.96
C GLU A 868 -33.50 -10.13 -37.79
N THR A 869 -34.17 -11.28 -37.88
CA THR A 869 -35.01 -11.79 -36.79
C THR A 869 -34.19 -12.14 -35.55
N GLN A 870 -33.03 -12.80 -35.73
CA GLN A 870 -32.13 -13.10 -34.62
C GLN A 870 -31.53 -11.83 -34.02
N GLN A 871 -31.22 -10.84 -34.86
CA GLN A 871 -30.76 -9.53 -34.40
C GLN A 871 -31.84 -8.84 -33.56
N GLN A 872 -33.10 -8.83 -34.01
CA GLN A 872 -34.23 -8.27 -33.24
C GLN A 872 -34.42 -8.97 -31.89
N TRP A 873 -34.27 -10.29 -31.84
CA TRP A 873 -34.34 -11.01 -30.57
C TRP A 873 -33.23 -10.58 -29.60
N PHE A 874 -32.02 -10.39 -30.13
CA PHE A 874 -30.90 -9.87 -29.38
C PHE A 874 -31.18 -8.42 -28.93
N ASP A 875 -31.58 -7.51 -29.81
CA ASP A 875 -31.80 -6.11 -29.44
C ASP A 875 -32.92 -5.94 -28.39
N ALA A 876 -33.96 -6.77 -28.44
CA ALA A 876 -35.08 -6.71 -27.48
C ALA A 876 -34.66 -6.94 -26.01
N HIS A 877 -33.67 -7.81 -25.74
CA HIS A 877 -33.21 -8.00 -24.35
C HIS A 877 -32.39 -6.81 -23.86
N ILE A 878 -31.65 -6.13 -24.75
CA ILE A 878 -30.91 -4.91 -24.46
C ILE A 878 -31.91 -3.80 -24.14
N GLU A 879 -32.93 -3.63 -24.98
CA GLU A 879 -34.01 -2.67 -24.78
C GLU A 879 -34.74 -2.91 -23.46
N GLN A 880 -35.11 -4.16 -23.13
CA GLN A 880 -35.70 -4.48 -21.82
C GLN A 880 -34.76 -4.06 -20.69
N THR A 881 -33.48 -4.39 -20.77
CA THR A 881 -32.50 -4.11 -19.72
C THR A 881 -32.34 -2.60 -19.47
N VAL A 882 -32.27 -1.79 -20.53
CA VAL A 882 -32.17 -0.33 -20.41
C VAL A 882 -33.49 0.29 -19.94
N SER A 883 -34.62 -0.18 -20.48
CA SER A 883 -35.94 0.39 -20.18
C SER A 883 -36.46 0.03 -18.79
N SER A 884 -36.09 -1.11 -18.22
CA SER A 884 -36.45 -1.51 -16.85
C SER A 884 -35.61 -0.80 -15.78
N SER A 885 -34.32 -0.55 -16.05
CA SER A 885 -33.46 0.26 -15.20
C SER A 885 -34.06 1.66 -15.00
N LEU A 886 -34.25 2.11 -13.75
CA LEU A 886 -34.74 3.46 -13.46
C LEU A 886 -33.71 4.52 -13.83
N LEU A 887 -32.42 4.17 -13.80
CA LEU A 887 -31.31 5.03 -14.21
C LEU A 887 -31.05 5.04 -15.72
N LYS A 888 -31.74 4.19 -16.51
CA LYS A 888 -31.67 4.13 -17.97
C LYS A 888 -30.26 3.98 -18.56
N ARG A 889 -29.36 3.37 -17.79
CA ARG A 889 -27.99 3.03 -18.20
C ARG A 889 -27.56 1.69 -17.63
N TYR A 890 -26.46 1.17 -18.16
CA TYR A 890 -25.75 0.04 -17.57
C TYR A 890 -24.98 0.50 -16.34
N GLY A 891 -24.81 -0.40 -15.37
CA GLY A 891 -23.91 -0.22 -14.24
C GLY A 891 -22.46 -0.46 -14.64
N THR A 892 -21.52 0.08 -13.88
CA THR A 892 -20.08 -0.15 -14.05
C THR A 892 -19.62 -1.40 -13.31
N LEU A 893 -18.44 -1.93 -13.64
CA LEU A 893 -17.86 -3.06 -12.91
C LEU A 893 -17.57 -2.72 -11.44
N ASP A 894 -17.15 -1.49 -11.16
CA ASP A 894 -16.94 -0.99 -9.79
C ASP A 894 -18.24 -1.00 -8.97
N GLU A 895 -19.35 -0.56 -9.55
CA GLU A 895 -20.67 -0.57 -8.88
C GLU A 895 -21.10 -2.01 -8.52
N GLN A 896 -20.81 -2.99 -9.37
CA GLN A 896 -21.10 -4.40 -9.09
C GLN A 896 -20.17 -4.99 -8.04
N ALA A 897 -18.86 -4.78 -8.18
CA ALA A 897 -17.85 -5.29 -7.25
C ALA A 897 -18.03 -4.69 -5.84
N ALA A 898 -18.43 -3.42 -5.74
CA ALA A 898 -18.70 -2.75 -4.46
C ALA A 898 -19.78 -3.43 -3.64
N ALA A 899 -20.92 -3.74 -4.25
CA ALA A 899 -22.00 -4.42 -3.56
C ALA A 899 -21.62 -5.85 -3.14
N ILE A 900 -20.86 -6.57 -3.98
CA ILE A 900 -20.35 -7.90 -3.67
C ILE A 900 -19.40 -7.85 -2.46
N CYS A 901 -18.42 -6.94 -2.47
CA CYS A 901 -17.45 -6.80 -1.40
C CYS A 901 -18.10 -6.35 -0.08
N PHE A 902 -19.05 -5.41 -0.13
CA PHE A 902 -19.83 -5.02 1.05
C PHE A 902 -20.55 -6.23 1.66
N LEU A 903 -21.30 -6.98 0.85
CA LEU A 903 -22.03 -8.16 1.33
C LEU A 903 -21.10 -9.29 1.81
N ALA A 904 -19.91 -9.43 1.24
CA ALA A 904 -18.91 -10.39 1.68
C ALA A 904 -18.27 -10.04 3.04
N SER A 905 -18.31 -8.77 3.45
CA SER A 905 -17.58 -8.25 4.60
C SER A 905 -18.34 -8.30 5.93
N ASP A 906 -17.62 -8.03 7.01
CA ASP A 906 -18.17 -7.96 8.36
C ASP A 906 -19.12 -6.75 8.56
N GLU A 907 -19.09 -5.74 7.67
CA GLU A 907 -20.05 -4.63 7.64
C GLU A 907 -21.48 -5.11 7.35
N ALA A 908 -21.64 -6.26 6.67
CA ALA A 908 -22.91 -6.90 6.37
C ALA A 908 -23.22 -8.07 7.32
N SER A 909 -22.62 -8.11 8.50
CA SER A 909 -22.71 -9.22 9.47
C SER A 909 -24.14 -9.62 9.85
N TYR A 910 -25.10 -8.68 9.82
CA TYR A 910 -26.52 -8.95 10.11
C TYR A 910 -27.40 -9.17 8.87
N ILE A 911 -26.82 -9.29 7.66
CA ILE A 911 -27.54 -9.51 6.40
C ILE A 911 -27.31 -10.95 5.93
N THR A 912 -28.35 -11.79 6.01
CA THR A 912 -28.35 -13.19 5.50
C THR A 912 -29.66 -13.51 4.79
N GLY A 913 -29.66 -14.51 3.92
CA GLY A 913 -30.83 -14.96 3.14
C GLY A 913 -31.38 -13.94 2.14
N SER A 914 -30.70 -12.79 2.00
CA SER A 914 -31.17 -11.64 1.23
C SER A 914 -30.53 -11.59 -0.16
N VAL A 915 -31.29 -11.11 -1.13
CA VAL A 915 -30.83 -10.81 -2.49
C VAL A 915 -30.85 -9.30 -2.68
N LEU A 916 -29.70 -8.70 -2.99
CA LEU A 916 -29.54 -7.26 -3.23
C LEU A 916 -29.50 -6.96 -4.74
N PRO A 917 -30.54 -6.34 -5.33
CA PRO A 917 -30.50 -5.91 -6.72
C PRO A 917 -29.53 -4.74 -6.93
N VAL A 918 -28.60 -4.90 -7.88
CA VAL A 918 -27.61 -3.89 -8.28
C VAL A 918 -27.85 -3.56 -9.76
N ALA A 919 -29.03 -3.01 -10.02
CA ALA A 919 -29.58 -2.89 -11.38
C ALA A 919 -30.25 -1.52 -11.65
N GLY A 920 -29.75 -0.45 -11.02
CA GLY A 920 -30.26 0.90 -11.25
C GLY A 920 -31.74 1.08 -10.91
N GLY A 921 -32.23 0.36 -9.89
CA GLY A 921 -33.62 0.39 -9.44
C GLY A 921 -34.50 -0.74 -9.98
N ASP A 922 -34.02 -1.53 -10.95
CA ASP A 922 -34.71 -2.76 -11.37
C ASP A 922 -34.62 -3.83 -10.27
N GLN A 923 -35.73 -4.50 -10.00
CA GLN A 923 -35.87 -5.52 -8.95
C GLN A 923 -36.04 -6.94 -9.51
N GLY A 924 -36.12 -7.11 -10.84
CA GLY A 924 -36.40 -8.42 -11.42
C GLY A 924 -37.04 -8.40 -12.80
#